data_AF-A0A194V6I3-F1
#
_entry.id   AF-A0A194V6I3-F1
#
_cell.length_a   1.000
_cell.length_b   1.000
_cell.length_c   1.000
_cell.angle_alpha   90.00
_cell.angle_beta   90.00
_cell.angle_gamma   90.00
#
_symmetry.space_group_name_H-M   'P 1'
#
loop_
_entity.id
_entity.type
_entity.pdbx_description
1 polymer ?
#
loop_
_entity_poly.entity_id
_entity_poly.type
_entity_poly.pdbx_seq_one_letter_code
_entity_poly.pdbx_strand_id
1 'polypeptide(L)'
;MSGSQQPQYQVHLGSWTNWSQGAILGATLTMTRSDANLLIAFVAFFVTAVGARVWRITCLVFHSIYSTDQPQDGLYYQRQAVLRNAASAEGGLPVLLDMAWAWRGRANRPFRRLAPPIIFSLLCLVGFMVASGFSSNIASSSSNEVLLSGSHCAVTDADSLFGAPATDLAGIYYPYVGREVENAANYAQQCYNSDHSRGLDCATFPKVRLPTTAKNISCPFDSGICKTDVNLLLDTGYINSHTHLGLNAPKSQRFEYRRVVRCAPLVTHGYASTYNLTDDKSWTRYYYGPAPSVSHNTSEFTYQYSNDIVPDERATNPSFTGTSFDYTIGVRRAYYYNGSLVGGISDLEPIPELQIPDADIMLFFLSANLVEYITPTNDPWYQATTPGYKIAYSSSPNNITYSSSDNKASLYFADEPASPLACAVQEQWCNPNKPEESKCGPLTTENESMDAAVASGVFSEGGGYNRLSWMNRAAWGVVPFMTDIVASLGSHSLTSRFGLGTVGVQGPIPDNQWQLDVQNWHAISMASIQSSLVQTVTGPPDGELMQFFVGPNNTQEHTMCQSQKILSTAYVSFKVFGIAFIFIVGGLVIIFSYALEPIMSCLQRRYGKFRRYNLLEWAANDVLQLQRLAYEEAGMGTWRGSEKSVPVTESGETLGPLDLSNPKHPRLRSSTTGLSEVTRDDNNGRVKTLVTSDSTSDVVKDKSPYTLTTKPTMTTVSSSDTFYSRYSEGSASGISRVETTLDTPRTDDGAGTKPSQSSPLCIVQTSEDGSEVNDNSEEREYQETSAVSTGVVSPLEQSEQASSSVAPHQADDGRIPGPA
;
A
#
# COMPACT_ATOMS: atom_id res chain seq x y z
N MET A 1 11.11 21.21 7.45
CA MET A 1 10.59 19.84 7.60
C MET A 1 10.34 19.29 6.21
N SER A 2 11.35 18.64 5.63
CA SER A 2 11.21 17.95 4.35
C SER A 2 10.43 16.67 4.62
N GLY A 3 9.26 16.51 4.02
CA GLY A 3 8.51 15.26 4.10
C GLY A 3 9.36 14.16 3.51
N SER A 4 9.52 13.06 4.24
CA SER A 4 10.14 11.83 3.77
C SER A 4 9.49 11.42 2.44
N GLN A 5 10.19 11.63 1.32
CA GLN A 5 9.82 11.02 0.06
C GLN A 5 9.94 9.51 0.25
N GLN A 6 8.82 8.79 0.19
CA GLN A 6 8.85 7.33 0.13
C GLN A 6 9.80 6.92 -1.02
N PRO A 7 10.63 5.87 -0.86
CA PRO A 7 11.32 5.28 -1.99
C PRO A 7 10.27 4.90 -3.03
N GLN A 8 10.33 5.54 -4.20
CA GLN A 8 9.30 5.37 -5.22
C GLN A 8 9.54 4.03 -5.93
N TYR A 9 9.00 2.96 -5.36
CA TYR A 9 9.01 1.65 -6.00
C TYR A 9 8.34 1.70 -7.36
N GLN A 10 8.96 1.07 -8.37
CA GLN A 10 8.36 0.98 -9.69
C GLN A 10 7.20 -0.04 -9.67
N VAL A 11 5.98 0.49 -9.71
CA VAL A 11 4.73 -0.29 -9.67
C VAL A 11 4.26 -0.63 -11.08
N HIS A 12 3.74 -1.85 -11.25
CA HIS A 12 3.06 -2.29 -12.46
C HIS A 12 1.72 -1.56 -12.63
N LEU A 13 1.63 -0.71 -13.66
CA LEU A 13 0.40 -0.04 -14.05
C LEU A 13 -0.37 -0.90 -15.06
N GLY A 14 -1.67 -1.03 -14.86
CA GLY A 14 -2.54 -1.84 -15.71
C GLY A 14 -3.11 -3.07 -14.98
N SER A 15 -3.50 -4.07 -15.77
CA SER A 15 -4.19 -5.24 -15.26
C SER A 15 -3.23 -6.29 -14.70
N TRP A 16 -3.60 -6.88 -13.57
CA TRP A 16 -2.96 -8.04 -12.97
C TRP A 16 -3.98 -8.84 -12.16
N THR A 17 -3.58 -10.02 -11.65
CA THR A 17 -4.47 -10.88 -10.86
C THR A 17 -4.03 -10.92 -9.42
N ASN A 18 -4.84 -10.39 -8.50
CA ASN A 18 -4.65 -10.57 -7.07
C ASN A 18 -5.14 -11.97 -6.66
N TRP A 19 -4.18 -12.89 -6.50
CA TRP A 19 -4.47 -14.29 -6.18
C TRP A 19 -5.07 -14.51 -4.80
N SER A 20 -5.15 -13.48 -3.95
CA SER A 20 -5.91 -13.53 -2.69
C SER A 20 -7.41 -13.79 -2.95
N GLN A 21 -7.93 -13.33 -4.09
CA GLN A 21 -9.35 -13.46 -4.48
C GLN A 21 -9.57 -14.45 -5.64
N GLY A 22 -8.53 -15.18 -6.04
CA GLY A 22 -8.57 -16.14 -7.15
C GLY A 22 -8.56 -15.48 -8.53
N ALA A 23 -8.62 -16.30 -9.59
CA ALA A 23 -8.43 -15.83 -10.97
C ALA A 23 -9.50 -14.85 -11.47
N ILE A 24 -10.76 -15.02 -11.04
CA ILE A 24 -11.90 -14.26 -11.57
C ILE A 24 -12.12 -12.97 -10.76
N LEU A 25 -12.37 -13.11 -9.45
CA LEU A 25 -12.63 -11.96 -8.57
C LEU A 25 -11.36 -11.17 -8.24
N GLY A 26 -10.19 -11.77 -8.46
CA GLY A 26 -8.89 -11.13 -8.27
C GLY A 26 -8.42 -10.26 -9.43
N ALA A 27 -9.13 -10.21 -10.57
CA ALA A 27 -8.79 -9.31 -11.66
C ALA A 27 -8.73 -7.85 -11.16
N THR A 28 -7.54 -7.28 -11.17
CA THR A 28 -7.21 -5.99 -10.55
C THR A 28 -6.60 -5.06 -11.58
N LEU A 29 -6.97 -3.78 -11.52
CA LEU A 29 -6.42 -2.71 -12.35
C LEU A 29 -5.73 -1.70 -11.43
N THR A 30 -4.42 -1.55 -11.55
CA THR A 30 -3.65 -0.54 -10.82
C THR A 30 -3.39 0.68 -11.69
N MET A 31 -3.64 1.86 -11.13
CA MET A 31 -3.46 3.14 -11.80
C MET A 31 -2.75 4.13 -10.89
N THR A 32 -2.22 5.20 -11.49
CA THR A 32 -1.77 6.37 -10.72
C THR A 32 -2.94 6.96 -9.94
N ARG A 33 -2.66 7.62 -8.82
CA ARG A 33 -3.71 8.25 -8.01
C ARG A 33 -4.50 9.32 -8.79
N SER A 34 -3.87 10.05 -9.71
CA SER A 34 -4.55 11.03 -10.57
C SER A 34 -5.57 10.36 -11.50
N ASP A 35 -5.18 9.30 -12.20
CA ASP A 35 -6.06 8.62 -13.15
C ASP A 35 -7.16 7.84 -12.43
N ALA A 36 -6.83 7.28 -11.27
CA ALA A 36 -7.80 6.62 -10.40
C ALA A 36 -8.91 7.58 -9.95
N ASN A 37 -8.57 8.83 -9.60
CA ASN A 37 -9.55 9.85 -9.23
C ASN A 37 -10.47 10.20 -10.40
N LEU A 38 -9.96 10.24 -11.63
CA LEU A 38 -10.78 10.44 -12.83
C LEU A 38 -11.77 9.29 -13.03
N LEU A 39 -11.33 8.04 -12.85
CA LEU A 39 -12.20 6.86 -12.95
C LEU A 39 -13.28 6.87 -11.86
N ILE A 40 -12.93 7.19 -10.61
CA ILE A 40 -13.89 7.31 -9.50
C ILE A 40 -14.95 8.37 -9.81
N ALA A 41 -14.54 9.54 -10.29
CA ALA A 41 -15.46 10.61 -10.68
C ALA A 41 -16.38 10.18 -11.83
N PHE A 42 -15.85 9.47 -12.82
CA PHE A 42 -16.63 8.94 -13.93
C PHE A 42 -17.66 7.90 -13.47
N VAL A 43 -17.29 6.97 -12.59
CA VAL A 43 -18.22 5.98 -12.02
C VAL A 43 -19.31 6.67 -11.20
N ALA A 44 -18.97 7.68 -10.39
CA ALA A 44 -19.94 8.45 -9.61
C ALA A 44 -20.97 9.13 -10.52
N PHE A 45 -20.53 9.74 -11.62
CA PHE A 45 -21.41 10.33 -12.62
C PHE A 45 -22.29 9.28 -13.32
N PHE A 46 -21.70 8.14 -13.70
CA PHE A 46 -22.42 7.04 -14.34
C PHE A 46 -23.53 6.47 -13.44
N VAL A 47 -23.26 6.26 -12.15
CA VAL A 47 -24.25 5.78 -11.16
C VAL A 47 -25.40 6.78 -11.02
N THR A 48 -25.12 8.09 -11.01
CA THR A 48 -26.15 9.14 -11.00
C THR A 48 -27.03 9.07 -12.26
N ALA A 49 -26.43 8.88 -13.44
CA ALA A 49 -27.17 8.71 -14.68
C ALA A 49 -28.07 7.45 -14.67
N VAL A 50 -27.58 6.33 -14.13
CA VAL A 50 -28.37 5.10 -13.94
C VAL A 50 -29.54 5.37 -12.99
N GLY A 51 -29.32 6.08 -11.89
CA GLY A 51 -30.38 6.45 -10.94
C GLY A 51 -31.52 7.24 -11.58
N ALA A 52 -31.20 8.19 -12.46
CA ALA A 52 -32.22 8.91 -13.22
C ALA A 52 -33.05 7.98 -14.13
N ARG A 53 -32.44 6.93 -14.69
CA ARG A 53 -33.16 5.94 -15.52
C ARG A 53 -34.04 5.00 -14.70
N VAL A 54 -33.56 4.53 -13.54
CA VAL A 54 -34.37 3.74 -12.60
C VAL A 54 -35.60 4.52 -12.17
N TRP A 55 -35.45 5.82 -11.90
CA TRP A 55 -36.57 6.72 -11.63
C TRP A 55 -37.59 6.74 -12.78
N ARG A 56 -37.14 6.96 -14.03
CA ARG A 56 -38.03 6.98 -15.20
C ARG A 56 -38.80 5.68 -15.40
N ILE A 57 -38.12 4.53 -15.26
CA ILE A 57 -38.75 3.20 -15.34
C ILE A 57 -39.84 3.08 -14.27
N THR A 58 -39.54 3.48 -13.04
CA THR A 58 -40.48 3.34 -11.93
C THR A 58 -41.66 4.31 -12.03
N CYS A 59 -41.42 5.53 -12.52
CA CYS A 59 -42.48 6.48 -12.84
C CYS A 59 -43.49 5.92 -13.84
N LEU A 60 -43.01 5.25 -14.89
CA LEU A 60 -43.85 4.54 -15.85
C LEU A 60 -44.65 3.42 -15.19
N VAL A 61 -44.04 2.63 -14.30
CA VAL A 61 -44.71 1.56 -13.56
C VAL A 61 -45.80 2.14 -12.65
N PHE A 62 -45.50 3.17 -11.86
CA PHE A 62 -46.49 3.84 -11.02
C PHE A 62 -47.61 4.45 -11.83
N HIS A 63 -47.30 5.16 -12.91
CA HIS A 63 -48.33 5.72 -13.79
C HIS A 63 -49.24 4.63 -14.32
N SER A 64 -48.66 3.54 -14.83
CA SER A 64 -49.39 2.40 -15.38
C SER A 64 -50.24 1.67 -14.35
N ILE A 65 -49.80 1.56 -13.09
CA ILE A 65 -50.57 0.94 -11.99
C ILE A 65 -51.74 1.85 -11.58
N TYR A 66 -51.51 3.15 -11.55
CA TYR A 66 -52.52 4.11 -11.11
C TYR A 66 -53.50 4.52 -12.19
N SER A 67 -53.18 4.29 -13.47
CA SER A 67 -54.00 4.67 -14.62
C SER A 67 -55.39 4.01 -14.60
N THR A 68 -56.43 4.79 -14.85
CA THR A 68 -57.84 4.34 -14.91
C THR A 68 -58.65 5.15 -15.91
N ASP A 69 -59.60 4.51 -16.58
CA ASP A 69 -60.54 5.13 -17.52
C ASP A 69 -61.72 5.84 -16.83
N GLN A 70 -61.84 5.73 -15.51
CA GLN A 70 -62.90 6.34 -14.74
C GLN A 70 -62.61 7.83 -14.47
N PRO A 71 -63.64 8.70 -14.40
CA PRO A 71 -63.46 10.09 -13.98
C PRO A 71 -62.81 10.19 -12.59
N GLN A 72 -61.76 11.00 -12.46
CA GLN A 72 -61.02 11.21 -11.21
C GLN A 72 -60.90 12.70 -10.87
N ASP A 73 -60.38 13.00 -9.67
CA ASP A 73 -60.16 14.38 -9.21
C ASP A 73 -58.87 15.01 -9.79
N GLY A 74 -58.70 16.32 -9.61
CA GLY A 74 -57.53 17.04 -10.13
C GLY A 74 -56.19 16.51 -9.60
N LEU A 75 -56.15 15.98 -8.37
CA LEU A 75 -54.96 15.36 -7.78
C LEU A 75 -54.50 14.13 -8.59
N TYR A 76 -55.44 13.33 -9.10
CA TYR A 76 -55.12 12.20 -9.96
C TYR A 76 -54.37 12.64 -11.21
N TYR A 77 -54.94 13.58 -11.97
CA TYR A 77 -54.38 14.01 -13.26
C TYR A 77 -53.03 14.72 -13.09
N GLN A 78 -52.90 15.56 -12.06
CA GLN A 78 -51.63 16.20 -11.74
C GLN A 78 -50.56 15.16 -11.37
N ARG A 79 -50.90 14.11 -10.62
CA ARG A 79 -49.95 13.05 -10.28
C ARG A 79 -49.48 12.33 -11.54
N GLN A 80 -50.39 11.99 -12.45
CA GLN A 80 -50.02 11.32 -13.70
C GLN A 80 -49.14 12.20 -14.59
N ALA A 81 -49.43 13.51 -14.65
CA ALA A 81 -48.58 14.47 -15.35
C ALA A 81 -47.18 14.57 -14.73
N VAL A 82 -47.06 14.61 -13.40
CA VAL A 82 -45.75 14.64 -12.73
C VAL A 82 -44.97 13.34 -12.96
N LEU A 83 -45.60 12.18 -12.84
CA LEU A 83 -44.94 10.89 -13.10
C LEU A 83 -44.42 10.81 -14.55
N ARG A 84 -45.14 11.36 -15.53
CA ARG A 84 -44.68 11.38 -16.93
C ARG A 84 -43.52 12.34 -17.18
N ASN A 85 -43.47 13.48 -16.49
CA ASN A 85 -42.59 14.59 -16.86
C ASN A 85 -41.43 14.84 -15.90
N ALA A 86 -41.43 14.25 -14.70
CA ALA A 86 -40.28 14.30 -13.82
C ALA A 86 -39.09 13.54 -14.45
N ALA A 87 -38.02 14.27 -14.79
CA ALA A 87 -36.82 13.70 -15.40
C ALA A 87 -35.97 12.89 -14.40
N SER A 88 -35.96 13.29 -13.13
CA SER A 88 -35.22 12.66 -12.03
C SER A 88 -36.02 12.69 -10.73
N ALA A 89 -35.61 11.86 -9.76
CA ALA A 89 -36.19 11.85 -8.41
C ALA A 89 -36.03 13.22 -7.71
N GLU A 90 -34.86 13.85 -7.85
CA GLU A 90 -34.56 15.18 -7.32
C GLU A 90 -35.54 16.25 -7.83
N GLY A 91 -35.83 16.27 -9.14
CA GLY A 91 -36.79 17.22 -9.70
C GLY A 91 -38.25 16.88 -9.38
N GLY A 92 -38.58 15.59 -9.25
CA GLY A 92 -39.95 15.14 -8.97
C GLY A 92 -40.38 15.30 -7.50
N LEU A 93 -39.46 15.13 -6.56
CA LEU A 93 -39.73 15.19 -5.12
C LEU A 93 -40.37 16.52 -4.65
N PRO A 94 -39.81 17.71 -4.94
CA PRO A 94 -40.39 18.97 -4.47
C PRO A 94 -41.79 19.18 -5.05
N VAL A 95 -42.00 18.86 -6.34
CA VAL A 95 -43.32 18.98 -6.97
C VAL A 95 -44.35 18.07 -6.29
N LEU A 96 -43.99 16.83 -5.95
CA LEU A 96 -44.88 15.91 -5.25
C LEU A 96 -45.19 16.37 -3.80
N LEU A 97 -44.22 16.97 -3.11
CA LEU A 97 -44.41 17.53 -1.76
C LEU A 97 -45.32 18.77 -1.80
N ASP A 98 -45.09 19.67 -2.74
CA ASP A 98 -45.91 20.86 -2.97
C ASP A 98 -47.35 20.46 -3.31
N MET A 99 -47.54 19.45 -4.16
CA MET A 99 -48.85 18.86 -4.43
C MET A 99 -49.51 18.31 -3.16
N ALA A 100 -48.77 17.56 -2.33
CA ALA A 100 -49.32 17.01 -1.09
C ALA A 100 -49.81 18.12 -0.14
N TRP A 101 -49.10 19.25 -0.10
CA TRP A 101 -49.46 20.40 0.70
C TRP A 101 -50.61 21.22 0.08
N ALA A 102 -50.57 21.49 -1.22
CA ALA A 102 -51.58 22.28 -1.94
C ALA A 102 -52.96 21.61 -1.95
N TRP A 103 -53.00 20.27 -1.92
CA TRP A 103 -54.23 19.48 -1.84
C TRP A 103 -54.67 19.15 -0.41
N ARG A 104 -53.96 19.66 0.62
CA ARG A 104 -54.32 19.47 2.03
C ARG A 104 -55.72 20.03 2.31
N GLY A 105 -56.64 19.16 2.71
CA GLY A 105 -58.03 19.52 2.99
C GLY A 105 -58.90 19.74 1.74
N ARG A 106 -58.36 19.54 0.52
CA ARG A 106 -59.11 19.69 -0.74
C ARG A 106 -59.40 18.37 -1.45
N ALA A 107 -58.46 17.43 -1.42
CA ALA A 107 -58.63 16.09 -1.98
C ALA A 107 -58.91 15.05 -0.88
N ASN A 108 -59.50 13.91 -1.24
CA ASN A 108 -59.68 12.80 -0.31
C ASN A 108 -58.35 12.06 -0.11
N ARG A 109 -57.85 12.04 1.14
CA ARG A 109 -56.61 11.36 1.57
C ARG A 109 -55.40 11.64 0.65
N PRO A 110 -55.02 12.91 0.42
CA PRO A 110 -53.97 13.29 -0.53
C PRO A 110 -52.61 12.68 -0.17
N PHE A 111 -52.25 12.70 1.11
CA PHE A 111 -50.99 12.12 1.61
C PHE A 111 -50.89 10.63 1.33
N ARG A 112 -51.97 9.84 1.49
CA ARG A 112 -51.94 8.39 1.20
C ARG A 112 -51.78 8.11 -0.30
N ARG A 113 -52.30 8.97 -1.17
CA ARG A 113 -52.24 8.81 -2.63
C ARG A 113 -50.89 9.23 -3.24
N LEU A 114 -50.19 10.15 -2.58
CA LEU A 114 -48.87 10.63 -2.98
C LEU A 114 -47.71 10.00 -2.20
N ALA A 115 -47.97 9.35 -1.06
CA ALA A 115 -46.93 8.72 -0.25
C ALA A 115 -46.07 7.71 -1.04
N PRO A 116 -46.62 6.79 -1.87
CA PRO A 116 -45.78 5.84 -2.59
C PRO A 116 -44.74 6.49 -3.53
N PRO A 117 -45.10 7.41 -4.45
CA PRO A 117 -44.10 8.08 -5.28
C PRO A 117 -43.17 9.02 -4.51
N ILE A 118 -43.62 9.65 -3.41
CA ILE A 118 -42.76 10.47 -2.54
C ILE A 118 -41.71 9.61 -1.84
N ILE A 119 -42.13 8.52 -1.19
CA ILE A 119 -41.24 7.60 -0.48
C ILE A 119 -40.23 7.01 -1.47
N PHE A 120 -40.69 6.58 -2.64
CA PHE A 120 -39.80 6.03 -3.66
C PHE A 120 -38.81 7.07 -4.20
N SER A 121 -39.24 8.32 -4.39
CA SER A 121 -38.35 9.41 -4.80
C SER A 121 -37.25 9.66 -3.78
N LEU A 122 -37.62 9.70 -2.48
CA LEU A 122 -36.65 9.81 -1.38
C LEU A 122 -35.68 8.63 -1.35
N LEU A 123 -36.17 7.40 -1.50
CA LEU A 123 -35.33 6.20 -1.53
C LEU A 123 -34.37 6.21 -2.72
N CYS A 124 -34.81 6.63 -3.91
CA CYS A 124 -33.95 6.79 -5.07
C CYS A 124 -32.90 7.88 -4.84
N LEU A 125 -33.30 9.05 -4.36
CA LEU A 125 -32.40 10.17 -4.14
C LEU A 125 -31.31 9.80 -3.12
N VAL A 126 -31.70 9.30 -1.96
CA VAL A 126 -30.76 8.89 -0.92
C VAL A 126 -29.94 7.69 -1.38
N GLY A 127 -30.57 6.67 -1.97
CA GLY A 127 -29.91 5.45 -2.40
C GLY A 127 -28.84 5.69 -3.47
N PHE A 128 -29.14 6.48 -4.50
CA PHE A 128 -28.17 6.79 -5.56
C PHE A 128 -27.14 7.84 -5.14
N MET A 129 -27.48 8.77 -4.25
CA MET A 129 -26.50 9.69 -3.66
C MET A 129 -25.47 8.93 -2.81
N VAL A 130 -25.94 8.00 -1.98
CA VAL A 130 -25.07 7.09 -1.21
C VAL A 130 -24.25 6.23 -2.17
N ALA A 131 -24.87 5.57 -3.15
CA ALA A 131 -24.13 4.73 -4.11
C ALA A 131 -23.06 5.53 -4.89
N SER A 132 -23.38 6.76 -5.30
CA SER A 132 -22.43 7.66 -5.97
C SER A 132 -21.27 8.04 -5.04
N GLY A 133 -21.55 8.42 -3.79
CA GLY A 133 -20.52 8.71 -2.78
C GLY A 133 -19.64 7.51 -2.44
N PHE A 134 -20.20 6.30 -2.47
CA PHE A 134 -19.46 5.05 -2.27
C PHE A 134 -18.69 4.58 -3.51
N SER A 135 -18.70 5.32 -4.63
CA SER A 135 -17.90 4.98 -5.83
C SER A 135 -16.40 4.98 -5.56
N SER A 136 -15.93 5.69 -4.53
CA SER A 136 -14.53 5.59 -4.08
C SER A 136 -14.19 4.21 -3.49
N ASN A 137 -15.16 3.50 -2.92
CA ASN A 137 -15.00 2.15 -2.36
C ASN A 137 -14.95 1.04 -3.42
N ILE A 138 -15.04 1.39 -4.72
CA ILE A 138 -14.69 0.48 -5.83
C ILE A 138 -13.18 0.27 -5.91
N ALA A 139 -12.39 1.23 -5.42
CA ALA A 139 -11.01 0.94 -5.07
C ALA A 139 -11.04 -0.25 -4.12
N SER A 140 -10.24 -1.28 -4.39
CA SER A 140 -10.31 -2.53 -3.66
C SER A 140 -10.23 -2.27 -2.15
N SER A 141 -10.92 -3.06 -1.33
CA SER A 141 -10.79 -3.02 0.14
C SER A 141 -9.34 -3.22 0.63
N SER A 142 -8.46 -3.65 -0.26
CA SER A 142 -7.00 -3.69 -0.19
C SER A 142 -6.38 -2.50 -0.94
N SER A 143 -6.88 -1.26 -0.73
CA SER A 143 -6.67 -0.11 -1.64
C SER A 143 -5.22 0.25 -1.92
N ASN A 144 -4.31 -0.23 -1.06
CA ASN A 144 -2.89 0.03 -1.13
C ASN A 144 -2.11 -1.16 -1.69
N GLU A 145 -2.70 -2.34 -1.89
CA GLU A 145 -1.99 -3.47 -2.50
C GLU A 145 -1.70 -3.18 -3.97
N VAL A 146 -0.42 -3.19 -4.32
CA VAL A 146 0.08 -2.95 -5.67
C VAL A 146 1.10 -4.01 -6.03
N LEU A 147 1.20 -4.32 -7.32
CA LEU A 147 2.20 -5.25 -7.85
C LEU A 147 3.42 -4.46 -8.32
N LEU A 148 4.63 -4.93 -8.03
CA LEU A 148 5.86 -4.35 -8.55
C LEU A 148 6.05 -4.71 -10.04
N SER A 149 6.79 -3.88 -10.79
CA SER A 149 7.05 -4.11 -12.22
C SER A 149 7.96 -5.32 -12.49
N GLY A 150 8.96 -5.53 -11.63
CA GLY A 150 9.96 -6.60 -11.78
C GLY A 150 10.88 -6.48 -12.98
N SER A 151 11.06 -5.27 -13.52
CA SER A 151 11.87 -5.03 -14.74
C SER A 151 13.39 -5.15 -14.53
N HIS A 152 13.87 -4.91 -13.31
CA HIS A 152 15.31 -4.96 -12.97
C HIS A 152 15.60 -6.10 -12.00
N CYS A 153 14.76 -7.13 -12.00
CA CYS A 153 14.82 -8.18 -11.00
C CYS A 153 16.15 -8.93 -11.05
N ALA A 154 16.82 -9.07 -9.91
CA ALA A 154 18.08 -9.79 -9.81
C ALA A 154 18.32 -10.32 -8.38
N VAL A 155 19.00 -11.46 -8.29
CA VAL A 155 19.43 -12.10 -7.03
C VAL A 155 20.95 -12.16 -6.99
N THR A 156 21.56 -12.27 -5.81
CA THR A 156 23.01 -12.45 -5.74
C THR A 156 23.43 -13.80 -6.29
N ASP A 157 24.66 -13.82 -6.77
CA ASP A 157 25.28 -15.00 -7.37
C ASP A 157 26.40 -15.53 -6.51
N ALA A 158 26.23 -16.76 -6.02
CA ALA A 158 27.24 -17.41 -5.18
C ALA A 158 28.58 -17.54 -5.94
N ASP A 159 28.54 -17.98 -7.20
CA ASP A 159 29.76 -18.16 -8.01
C ASP A 159 30.47 -16.83 -8.25
N SER A 160 29.73 -15.76 -8.55
CA SER A 160 30.31 -14.42 -8.70
C SER A 160 30.88 -13.89 -7.37
N LEU A 161 30.24 -14.18 -6.23
CA LEU A 161 30.76 -13.78 -4.91
C LEU A 161 32.04 -14.54 -4.54
N PHE A 162 32.08 -15.86 -4.72
CA PHE A 162 33.25 -16.67 -4.41
C PHE A 162 34.40 -16.47 -5.41
N GLY A 163 34.09 -16.10 -6.65
CA GLY A 163 35.07 -15.80 -7.70
C GLY A 163 35.59 -14.35 -7.70
N ALA A 164 34.96 -13.44 -6.96
CA ALA A 164 35.32 -12.03 -6.96
C ALA A 164 36.65 -11.75 -6.24
N PRO A 165 37.42 -10.74 -6.69
CA PRO A 165 38.57 -10.25 -5.94
C PRO A 165 38.17 -9.80 -4.54
N ALA A 166 39.01 -10.11 -3.54
CA ALA A 166 38.76 -9.72 -2.15
C ALA A 166 38.61 -8.20 -1.97
N THR A 167 39.27 -7.40 -2.82
CA THR A 167 39.13 -5.94 -2.85
C THR A 167 37.73 -5.49 -3.23
N ASP A 168 37.07 -6.19 -4.15
CA ASP A 168 35.77 -5.81 -4.68
C ASP A 168 34.67 -6.23 -3.71
N LEU A 169 34.83 -7.40 -3.08
CA LEU A 169 33.98 -7.82 -1.97
C LEU A 169 34.06 -6.82 -0.81
N ALA A 170 35.27 -6.43 -0.41
CA ALA A 170 35.49 -5.49 0.68
C ALA A 170 35.09 -4.05 0.37
N GLY A 171 35.32 -3.59 -0.86
CA GLY A 171 35.08 -2.20 -1.28
C GLY A 171 33.66 -1.92 -1.77
N ILE A 172 32.95 -2.94 -2.29
CA ILE A 172 31.67 -2.75 -2.99
C ILE A 172 30.56 -3.57 -2.33
N TYR A 173 30.74 -4.88 -2.20
CA TYR A 173 29.66 -5.77 -1.75
C TYR A 173 29.37 -5.68 -0.24
N TYR A 174 30.39 -5.77 0.63
CA TYR A 174 30.17 -5.68 2.09
C TYR A 174 29.61 -4.32 2.54
N PRO A 175 30.03 -3.16 1.99
CA PRO A 175 29.37 -1.88 2.29
C PRO A 175 27.91 -1.84 1.85
N TYR A 176 27.56 -2.49 0.73
CA TYR A 176 26.17 -2.65 0.31
C TYR A 176 25.37 -3.46 1.34
N VAL A 177 25.88 -4.63 1.74
CA VAL A 177 25.26 -5.48 2.78
C VAL A 177 25.08 -4.71 4.09
N GLY A 178 26.11 -3.98 4.54
CA GLY A 178 26.05 -3.19 5.77
C GLY A 178 24.92 -2.15 5.75
N ARG A 179 24.71 -1.47 4.61
CA ARG A 179 23.60 -0.54 4.42
C ARG A 179 22.24 -1.25 4.46
N GLU A 180 22.12 -2.43 3.87
CA GLU A 180 20.87 -3.19 3.92
C GLU A 180 20.54 -3.70 5.33
N VAL A 181 21.55 -4.13 6.10
CA VAL A 181 21.39 -4.47 7.52
C VAL A 181 20.96 -3.25 8.33
N GLU A 182 21.55 -2.08 8.09
CA GLU A 182 21.14 -0.84 8.76
C GLU A 182 19.70 -0.44 8.43
N ASN A 183 19.28 -0.56 7.16
CA ASN A 183 17.89 -0.33 6.74
C ASN A 183 16.91 -1.29 7.44
N ALA A 184 17.26 -2.58 7.51
CA ALA A 184 16.46 -3.58 8.21
C ALA A 184 16.39 -3.31 9.72
N ALA A 185 17.50 -2.88 10.34
CA ALA A 185 17.56 -2.53 11.75
C ALA A 185 16.68 -1.32 12.08
N ASN A 186 16.75 -0.28 11.24
CA ASN A 186 15.88 0.89 11.35
C ASN A 186 14.40 0.51 11.24
N TYR A 187 14.04 -0.37 10.29
CA TYR A 187 12.67 -0.84 10.15
C TYR A 187 12.22 -1.67 11.37
N ALA A 188 13.03 -2.61 11.84
CA ALA A 188 12.72 -3.42 13.02
C ALA A 188 12.52 -2.55 14.26
N GLN A 189 13.43 -1.60 14.52
CA GLN A 189 13.33 -0.69 15.66
C GLN A 189 12.02 0.13 15.64
N GLN A 190 11.63 0.62 14.46
CA GLN A 190 10.44 1.46 14.31
C GLN A 190 9.13 0.65 14.30
N CYS A 191 9.13 -0.50 13.65
CA CYS A 191 7.92 -1.20 13.23
C CYS A 191 7.67 -2.54 13.93
N TYR A 192 8.70 -3.23 14.43
CA TYR A 192 8.51 -4.51 15.15
C TYR A 192 8.22 -4.30 16.64
N ASN A 193 8.75 -3.23 17.24
CA ASN A 193 8.71 -2.96 18.69
C ASN A 193 7.50 -2.14 19.18
N SER A 194 6.65 -1.60 18.30
CA SER A 194 5.51 -0.75 18.69
C SER A 194 4.15 -1.41 18.40
N ASP A 195 3.34 -1.62 19.45
CA ASP A 195 1.93 -2.05 19.30
C ASP A 195 1.04 -0.97 18.63
N HIS A 196 1.59 0.24 18.47
CA HIS A 196 0.96 1.38 17.83
C HIS A 196 1.91 2.04 16.82
N SER A 197 2.04 1.41 15.65
CA SER A 197 2.68 1.94 14.43
C SER A 197 1.91 3.15 13.87
N ARG A 198 1.81 4.25 14.64
CA ARG A 198 0.97 5.42 14.35
C ARG A 198 1.73 6.65 13.82
N GLY A 199 3.00 6.53 13.47
CA GLY A 199 3.76 7.71 13.02
C GLY A 199 4.82 7.48 11.94
N LEU A 200 5.22 6.23 11.68
CA LEU A 200 6.27 5.90 10.72
C LEU A 200 5.70 4.97 9.64
N ASP A 201 6.27 5.06 8.45
CA ASP A 201 5.85 4.38 7.22
C ASP A 201 6.08 2.86 7.25
N CYS A 202 5.53 2.20 8.27
CA CYS A 202 5.62 0.76 8.49
C CYS A 202 4.75 -0.05 7.51
N ALA A 203 4.03 0.62 6.62
CA ALA A 203 3.00 0.04 5.76
C ALA A 203 3.50 -0.23 4.33
N THR A 204 4.78 -0.56 4.15
CA THR A 204 5.34 -0.99 2.84
C THR A 204 5.12 -2.47 2.59
N PHE A 205 5.36 -3.32 3.58
CA PHE A 205 5.22 -4.77 3.43
C PHE A 205 3.78 -5.25 3.70
N PRO A 206 3.36 -6.42 3.16
CA PRO A 206 2.01 -6.96 3.41
C PRO A 206 1.69 -7.18 4.90
N LYS A 207 2.72 -7.45 5.69
CA LYS A 207 2.67 -7.52 7.15
C LYS A 207 3.76 -6.63 7.72
N VAL A 208 3.39 -5.83 8.72
CA VAL A 208 4.34 -4.94 9.40
C VAL A 208 5.48 -5.72 10.07
N ARG A 209 5.17 -6.89 10.63
CA ARG A 209 6.15 -7.81 11.21
C ARG A 209 5.84 -9.24 10.83
N LEU A 210 6.87 -10.04 10.62
CA LEU A 210 6.72 -11.49 10.50
C LEU A 210 6.39 -12.10 11.88
N PRO A 211 5.59 -13.17 11.92
CA PRO A 211 5.26 -13.83 13.17
C PRO A 211 6.50 -14.48 13.79
N THR A 212 6.73 -14.23 15.08
CA THR A 212 7.72 -14.93 15.91
C THR A 212 7.15 -15.13 17.31
N THR A 213 7.29 -16.34 17.85
CA THR A 213 6.94 -16.66 19.23
C THR A 213 8.22 -16.87 20.04
N ALA A 214 8.37 -16.13 21.14
CA ALA A 214 9.44 -16.32 22.11
C ALA A 214 8.95 -17.15 23.31
N LYS A 215 9.72 -18.17 23.71
CA LYS A 215 9.42 -19.03 24.87
C LYS A 215 10.70 -19.37 25.64
N ASN A 216 10.53 -19.61 26.93
CA ASN A 216 11.60 -20.16 27.76
C ASN A 216 11.70 -21.68 27.58
N ILE A 217 12.91 -22.20 27.47
CA ILE A 217 13.22 -23.64 27.33
C ILE A 217 14.37 -24.05 28.26
N SER A 218 14.54 -25.35 28.48
CA SER A 218 15.75 -25.91 29.09
C SER A 218 16.98 -25.70 28.19
N CYS A 219 18.18 -25.98 28.72
CA CYS A 219 19.42 -25.96 27.93
C CYS A 219 19.25 -26.77 26.63
N PRO A 220 19.44 -26.15 25.45
CA PRO A 220 19.30 -26.85 24.17
C PRO A 220 20.56 -27.66 23.79
N PHE A 221 21.67 -27.43 24.48
CA PHE A 221 22.96 -28.07 24.30
C PHE A 221 23.19 -29.19 25.33
N ASP A 222 24.36 -29.84 25.31
CA ASP A 222 24.69 -30.88 26.28
C ASP A 222 24.67 -30.37 27.73
N SER A 223 24.34 -31.29 28.65
CA SER A 223 24.15 -30.95 30.05
C SER A 223 25.42 -30.37 30.68
N GLY A 224 25.33 -29.14 31.19
CA GLY A 224 26.39 -28.48 31.94
C GLY A 224 27.09 -27.33 31.22
N ILE A 225 26.89 -27.16 29.90
CA ILE A 225 27.52 -26.04 29.17
C ILE A 225 26.71 -24.73 29.24
N CYS A 226 25.40 -24.82 29.44
CA CYS A 226 24.56 -23.63 29.64
C CYS A 226 24.76 -23.03 31.03
N LYS A 227 24.83 -21.70 31.10
CA LYS A 227 24.99 -20.95 32.36
C LYS A 227 23.71 -20.93 33.21
N THR A 228 22.54 -21.12 32.60
CA THR A 228 21.24 -21.08 33.30
C THR A 228 20.29 -22.17 32.80
N ASP A 229 19.28 -22.48 33.63
CA ASP A 229 18.21 -23.43 33.28
C ASP A 229 17.11 -22.81 32.41
N VAL A 230 17.07 -21.47 32.30
CA VAL A 230 16.04 -20.71 31.57
C VAL A 230 16.65 -20.09 30.32
N ASN A 231 16.50 -20.79 29.19
CA ASN A 231 17.07 -20.43 27.90
C ASN A 231 15.98 -20.00 26.90
N LEU A 232 16.34 -19.56 25.70
CA LEU A 232 15.42 -18.91 24.76
C LEU A 232 15.14 -19.78 23.54
N LEU A 233 13.85 -19.93 23.20
CA LEU A 233 13.35 -20.47 21.94
C LEU A 233 12.63 -19.36 21.17
N LEU A 234 13.05 -19.12 19.94
CA LEU A 234 12.33 -18.32 18.96
C LEU A 234 11.83 -19.24 17.84
N ASP A 235 10.53 -19.20 17.57
CA ASP A 235 9.90 -19.97 16.51
C ASP A 235 8.99 -19.07 15.68
N THR A 236 9.27 -18.96 14.38
CA THR A 236 8.46 -18.14 13.48
C THR A 236 7.05 -18.72 13.24
N GLY A 237 6.86 -20.01 13.55
CA GLY A 237 5.77 -20.77 12.95
C GLY A 237 5.89 -20.77 11.42
N TYR A 238 4.77 -20.97 10.73
CA TYR A 238 4.74 -21.02 9.27
C TYR A 238 4.56 -19.64 8.63
N ILE A 239 5.65 -19.07 8.12
CA ILE A 239 5.65 -17.86 7.31
C ILE A 239 5.19 -18.21 5.89
N ASN A 240 3.94 -17.86 5.58
CA ASN A 240 3.36 -18.05 4.25
C ASN A 240 3.87 -17.04 3.21
N SER A 241 4.35 -17.54 2.06
CA SER A 241 4.92 -16.71 0.99
C SER A 241 3.94 -15.67 0.44
N HIS A 242 2.65 -15.97 0.39
CA HIS A 242 1.65 -15.08 -0.17
C HIS A 242 1.16 -14.00 0.80
N THR A 243 0.83 -14.40 2.03
CA THR A 243 0.18 -13.50 3.00
C THR A 243 1.15 -12.72 3.87
N HIS A 244 2.37 -13.23 4.09
CA HIS A 244 3.39 -12.58 4.92
C HIS A 244 4.47 -11.92 4.07
N LEU A 245 4.97 -12.62 3.05
CA LEU A 245 6.11 -12.15 2.24
C LEU A 245 5.69 -11.38 0.98
N GLY A 246 4.42 -11.43 0.58
CA GLY A 246 3.92 -10.65 -0.55
C GLY A 246 4.16 -11.28 -1.92
N LEU A 247 4.42 -12.59 -1.98
CA LEU A 247 4.46 -13.30 -3.25
C LEU A 247 3.04 -13.56 -3.76
N ASN A 248 2.58 -12.75 -4.72
CA ASN A 248 1.29 -12.87 -5.37
C ASN A 248 1.22 -14.10 -6.30
N ALA A 249 1.06 -15.28 -5.71
CA ALA A 249 0.98 -16.56 -6.42
C ALA A 249 -0.38 -17.27 -6.21
N PRO A 250 -0.84 -18.08 -7.19
CA PRO A 250 -1.99 -18.97 -7.01
C PRO A 250 -1.70 -20.04 -5.95
N LYS A 251 -2.74 -20.61 -5.35
CA LYS A 251 -2.61 -21.55 -4.20
C LYS A 251 -1.59 -22.67 -4.43
N SER A 252 -1.62 -23.30 -5.60
CA SER A 252 -0.73 -24.40 -5.99
C SER A 252 0.76 -24.06 -6.06
N GLN A 253 1.12 -22.77 -6.00
CA GLN A 253 2.48 -22.27 -6.15
C GLN A 253 2.99 -21.57 -4.88
N ARG A 254 2.24 -21.65 -3.79
CA ARG A 254 2.62 -21.09 -2.49
C ARG A 254 3.46 -22.08 -1.70
N PHE A 255 4.24 -21.56 -0.78
CA PHE A 255 5.04 -22.32 0.17
C PHE A 255 5.04 -21.59 1.51
N GLU A 256 5.48 -22.31 2.54
CA GLU A 256 5.66 -21.80 3.88
C GLU A 256 7.09 -22.08 4.33
N TYR A 257 7.62 -21.16 5.12
CA TYR A 257 8.95 -21.21 5.69
C TYR A 257 8.86 -21.17 7.21
N ARG A 258 9.73 -21.91 7.91
CA ARG A 258 9.81 -21.86 9.37
C ARG A 258 11.26 -21.87 9.81
N ARG A 259 11.61 -20.97 10.72
CA ARG A 259 12.90 -20.90 11.40
C ARG A 259 12.71 -21.13 12.90
N VAL A 260 13.54 -21.98 13.47
CA VAL A 260 13.60 -22.29 14.90
C VAL A 260 15.00 -21.98 15.41
N VAL A 261 15.07 -21.10 16.41
CA VAL A 261 16.33 -20.66 17.02
C VAL A 261 16.30 -20.98 18.51
N ARG A 262 17.33 -21.67 19.01
CA ARG A 262 17.49 -22.00 20.43
C ARG A 262 18.79 -21.39 20.94
N CYS A 263 18.73 -20.50 21.92
CA CYS A 263 19.90 -19.78 22.41
C CYS A 263 20.10 -19.95 23.92
N ALA A 264 21.35 -20.01 24.35
CA ALA A 264 21.75 -20.10 25.74
C ALA A 264 23.08 -19.36 26.00
N PRO A 265 23.17 -18.54 27.07
CA PRO A 265 24.44 -18.11 27.64
C PRO A 265 25.25 -19.32 28.13
N LEU A 266 26.56 -19.31 27.95
CA LEU A 266 27.44 -20.45 28.24
C LEU A 266 28.31 -20.23 29.49
N VAL A 267 28.73 -21.32 30.14
CA VAL A 267 29.67 -21.28 31.26
C VAL A 267 31.10 -21.14 30.77
N THR A 268 31.88 -20.24 31.35
CA THR A 268 33.31 -20.07 31.02
C THR A 268 34.23 -21.00 31.79
N HIS A 269 33.80 -21.48 32.96
CA HIS A 269 34.59 -22.38 33.79
C HIS A 269 34.88 -23.70 33.06
N GLY A 270 36.16 -24.03 32.90
CA GLY A 270 36.61 -25.20 32.14
C GLY A 270 36.76 -24.95 30.62
N TYR A 271 36.24 -23.84 30.11
CA TYR A 271 36.28 -23.45 28.69
C TYR A 271 37.03 -22.14 28.44
N ALA A 272 37.72 -21.60 29.45
CA ALA A 272 38.55 -20.40 29.34
C ALA A 272 39.87 -20.57 30.10
N SER A 273 40.93 -19.94 29.60
CA SER A 273 42.23 -19.90 30.27
C SER A 273 42.92 -18.55 30.07
N THR A 274 43.75 -18.15 31.04
CA THR A 274 44.55 -16.94 30.94
C THR A 274 45.83 -17.22 30.15
N TYR A 275 46.07 -16.42 29.12
CA TYR A 275 47.29 -16.40 28.32
C TYR A 275 48.08 -15.13 28.62
N ASN A 276 49.30 -15.29 29.11
CA ASN A 276 50.21 -14.17 29.38
C ASN A 276 51.06 -13.90 28.14
N LEU A 277 50.93 -12.70 27.56
CA LEU A 277 51.76 -12.27 26.44
C LEU A 277 53.11 -11.74 26.94
N THR A 278 53.07 -10.96 28.02
CA THR A 278 54.23 -10.44 28.75
C THR A 278 53.96 -10.53 30.26
N ASP A 279 54.95 -10.20 31.08
CA ASP A 279 54.80 -10.20 32.55
C ASP A 279 53.66 -9.28 33.03
N ASP A 280 53.39 -8.20 32.29
CA ASP A 280 52.40 -7.17 32.63
C ASP A 280 51.14 -7.19 31.73
N LYS A 281 51.04 -8.14 30.78
CA LYS A 281 49.91 -8.20 29.84
C LYS A 281 49.35 -9.61 29.68
N SER A 282 48.05 -9.75 29.90
CA SER A 282 47.32 -11.02 29.86
C SER A 282 46.00 -10.93 29.10
N TRP A 283 45.63 -12.04 28.46
CA TRP A 283 44.38 -12.22 27.73
C TRP A 283 43.64 -13.41 28.32
N THR A 284 42.32 -13.38 28.29
CA THR A 284 41.50 -14.58 28.48
C THR A 284 41.19 -15.17 27.11
N ARG A 285 41.56 -16.43 26.91
CA ARG A 285 41.26 -17.24 25.72
C ARG A 285 40.11 -18.19 26.02
N TYR A 286 39.18 -18.30 25.08
CA TYR A 286 37.99 -19.13 25.16
C TYR A 286 38.10 -20.32 24.20
N TYR A 287 37.66 -21.51 24.63
CA TYR A 287 37.86 -22.79 23.96
C TYR A 287 36.53 -23.51 23.73
N TYR A 288 35.71 -22.95 22.84
CA TYR A 288 34.44 -23.54 22.37
C TYR A 288 34.58 -24.23 21.01
N GLY A 289 35.82 -24.38 20.52
CA GLY A 289 36.11 -24.95 19.23
C GLY A 289 37.31 -24.30 18.53
N PRO A 290 38.08 -25.05 17.72
CA PRO A 290 39.09 -24.47 16.84
C PRO A 290 38.48 -23.43 15.89
N ALA A 291 39.19 -22.33 15.67
CA ALA A 291 38.81 -21.31 14.70
C ALA A 291 39.82 -21.31 13.54
N PRO A 292 39.43 -21.63 12.30
CA PRO A 292 40.31 -21.52 11.14
C PRO A 292 40.83 -20.08 10.99
N SER A 293 42.15 -19.89 10.96
CA SER A 293 42.76 -18.56 10.76
C SER A 293 42.98 -18.26 9.28
N VAL A 294 42.94 -16.98 8.94
CA VAL A 294 43.36 -16.41 7.64
C VAL A 294 44.83 -16.78 7.30
N SER A 295 45.66 -17.09 8.30
CA SER A 295 47.08 -17.43 8.14
C SER A 295 47.38 -18.92 7.94
N HIS A 296 46.41 -19.74 7.49
CA HIS A 296 46.52 -21.20 7.29
C HIS A 296 46.78 -22.05 8.55
N ASN A 297 47.01 -21.45 9.72
CA ASN A 297 47.12 -22.19 10.99
C ASN A 297 45.80 -22.08 11.76
N THR A 298 45.12 -23.21 12.02
CA THR A 298 43.96 -23.26 12.91
C THR A 298 44.32 -22.70 14.29
N SER A 299 43.59 -21.68 14.75
CA SER A 299 43.75 -21.17 16.12
C SER A 299 43.23 -22.21 17.09
N GLU A 300 44.04 -22.51 18.11
CA GLU A 300 43.66 -23.44 19.20
C GLU A 300 42.55 -22.87 20.10
N PHE A 301 42.32 -21.55 20.05
CA PHE A 301 41.26 -20.87 20.80
C PHE A 301 40.22 -20.26 19.86
N THR A 302 38.98 -20.15 20.34
CA THR A 302 37.81 -19.63 19.61
C THR A 302 37.78 -18.10 19.57
N TYR A 303 37.99 -17.49 20.74
CA TYR A 303 37.96 -16.05 20.96
C TYR A 303 38.97 -15.67 22.05
N GLN A 304 39.46 -14.44 22.03
CA GLN A 304 40.30 -13.93 23.10
C GLN A 304 40.00 -12.47 23.37
N TYR A 305 40.18 -12.05 24.62
CA TYR A 305 39.95 -10.68 25.03
C TYR A 305 40.96 -10.26 26.10
N SER A 306 41.36 -8.99 26.11
CA SER A 306 42.39 -8.47 27.02
C SER A 306 41.84 -8.32 28.44
N ASN A 307 42.61 -8.77 29.44
CA ASN A 307 42.27 -8.58 30.84
C ASN A 307 42.68 -7.19 31.36
N ASP A 308 43.52 -6.47 30.61
CA ASP A 308 44.23 -5.29 31.12
C ASP A 308 43.58 -3.97 30.69
N ILE A 309 42.47 -3.99 29.93
CA ILE A 309 41.80 -2.77 29.43
C ILE A 309 41.42 -1.83 30.58
N VAL A 310 40.77 -2.34 31.63
CA VAL A 310 40.37 -1.53 32.79
C VAL A 310 41.59 -1.10 33.64
N PRO A 311 42.55 -1.98 34.00
CA PRO A 311 43.80 -1.59 34.67
C PRO A 311 44.65 -0.56 33.92
N ASP A 312 44.77 -0.68 32.60
CA ASP A 312 45.57 0.22 31.77
C ASP A 312 44.95 1.61 31.70
N GLU A 313 43.64 1.67 31.50
CA GLU A 313 42.90 2.94 31.49
C GLU A 313 43.04 3.63 32.87
N ARG A 314 42.95 2.86 33.97
CA ARG A 314 43.22 3.35 35.33
C ARG A 314 44.60 4.00 35.47
N ALA A 315 45.61 3.39 34.87
CA ALA A 315 47.00 3.82 35.04
C ALA A 315 47.36 5.01 34.13
N THR A 316 46.78 5.07 32.94
CA THR A 316 47.26 5.98 31.87
C THR A 316 46.32 7.16 31.60
N ASN A 317 45.05 7.06 31.97
CA ASN A 317 44.05 8.06 31.63
C ASN A 317 43.07 8.37 32.79
N PRO A 318 43.58 8.94 33.91
CA PRO A 318 42.76 9.25 35.08
C PRO A 318 41.67 10.30 34.83
N SER A 319 41.74 11.01 33.69
CA SER A 319 40.77 12.02 33.27
C SER A 319 39.71 11.47 32.30
N PHE A 320 39.72 10.18 31.98
CA PHE A 320 38.78 9.53 31.03
C PHE A 320 38.71 10.24 29.66
N THR A 321 39.85 10.74 29.18
CA THR A 321 39.97 11.53 27.93
C THR A 321 40.22 10.69 26.67
N GLY A 322 40.04 9.36 26.77
CA GLY A 322 40.49 8.34 25.81
C GLY A 322 39.43 7.25 25.69
N THR A 323 39.32 6.64 24.51
CA THR A 323 38.13 5.95 24.02
C THR A 323 38.13 4.43 24.24
N SER A 324 37.06 3.87 24.85
CA SER A 324 36.21 2.77 24.33
C SER A 324 35.13 2.42 25.36
N PHE A 325 34.14 3.32 25.48
CA PHE A 325 33.05 3.25 26.46
C PHE A 325 31.82 2.48 25.96
N ASP A 326 31.99 1.60 24.97
CA ASP A 326 30.91 0.86 24.33
C ASP A 326 31.20 -0.64 24.39
N TYR A 327 30.21 -1.49 24.14
CA TYR A 327 30.40 -2.93 24.08
C TYR A 327 31.18 -3.33 22.82
N THR A 328 31.79 -4.51 22.85
CA THR A 328 32.30 -5.18 21.66
C THR A 328 31.73 -6.59 21.61
N ILE A 329 31.31 -7.03 20.42
CA ILE A 329 30.72 -8.35 20.24
C ILE A 329 31.54 -9.12 19.20
N GLY A 330 32.10 -10.25 19.61
CA GLY A 330 32.71 -11.22 18.70
C GLY A 330 31.67 -12.20 18.18
N VAL A 331 31.77 -12.60 16.91
CA VAL A 331 30.90 -13.61 16.29
C VAL A 331 31.71 -14.78 15.73
N ARG A 332 31.14 -15.98 15.80
CA ARG A 332 31.62 -17.20 15.16
C ARG A 332 30.43 -18.02 14.67
N ARG A 333 30.63 -18.81 13.63
CA ARG A 333 29.59 -19.61 12.99
C ARG A 333 30.11 -20.93 12.44
N ALA A 334 29.29 -21.95 12.56
CA ALA A 334 29.50 -23.28 12.03
C ALA A 334 28.26 -23.69 11.23
N TYR A 335 28.44 -23.84 9.92
CA TYR A 335 27.42 -24.30 9.01
C TYR A 335 27.62 -25.77 8.67
N TYR A 336 26.53 -26.53 8.60
CA TYR A 336 26.57 -27.95 8.30
C TYR A 336 25.86 -28.29 6.99
N TYR A 337 26.43 -29.23 6.24
CA TYR A 337 25.82 -29.86 5.08
C TYR A 337 26.16 -31.35 5.05
N ASN A 338 25.12 -32.18 4.90
CA ASN A 338 25.13 -33.63 5.05
C ASN A 338 25.88 -34.09 6.33
N GLY A 339 25.61 -33.41 7.45
CA GLY A 339 26.24 -33.68 8.74
C GLY A 339 27.74 -33.33 8.85
N SER A 340 28.32 -32.68 7.83
CA SER A 340 29.73 -32.25 7.82
C SER A 340 29.83 -30.73 7.84
N LEU A 341 30.88 -30.19 8.46
CA LEU A 341 31.15 -28.75 8.45
C LEU A 341 31.45 -28.25 7.04
N VAL A 342 30.81 -27.16 6.64
CA VAL A 342 31.03 -26.53 5.33
C VAL A 342 32.24 -25.61 5.41
N GLY A 343 33.36 -26.02 4.81
CA GLY A 343 34.57 -25.22 4.70
C GLY A 343 34.37 -23.95 3.85
N GLY A 344 35.10 -22.89 4.18
CA GLY A 344 35.04 -21.59 3.46
C GLY A 344 33.97 -20.62 3.98
N ILE A 345 32.88 -21.12 4.56
CA ILE A 345 31.83 -20.29 5.20
C ILE A 345 31.74 -20.47 6.72
N SER A 346 32.22 -21.60 7.24
CA SER A 346 32.37 -21.84 8.69
C SER A 346 33.70 -21.30 9.20
N ASP A 347 33.66 -20.55 10.29
CA ASP A 347 34.85 -20.01 10.99
C ASP A 347 35.02 -20.60 12.41
N LEU A 348 34.27 -21.65 12.69
CA LEU A 348 34.26 -22.39 13.94
C LEU A 348 34.02 -23.88 13.69
N GLU A 349 34.79 -24.71 14.36
CA GLU A 349 34.48 -26.13 14.58
C GLU A 349 34.02 -26.30 16.04
N PRO A 350 32.69 -26.36 16.31
CA PRO A 350 32.18 -26.37 17.68
C PRO A 350 32.61 -27.63 18.44
N ILE A 351 32.92 -27.49 19.72
CA ILE A 351 33.08 -28.63 20.62
C ILE A 351 31.82 -29.51 20.65
N PRO A 352 31.94 -30.82 20.93
CA PRO A 352 30.81 -31.75 20.91
C PRO A 352 29.61 -31.27 21.74
N GLU A 353 29.85 -30.62 22.87
CA GLU A 353 28.82 -30.16 23.79
C GLU A 353 27.91 -29.08 23.18
N LEU A 354 28.37 -28.36 22.17
CA LEU A 354 27.60 -27.35 21.43
C LEU A 354 26.93 -27.90 20.17
N GLN A 355 27.22 -29.14 19.78
CA GLN A 355 26.69 -29.73 18.55
C GLN A 355 25.25 -30.20 18.77
N ILE A 356 24.34 -29.69 17.96
CA ILE A 356 22.98 -30.20 17.85
C ILE A 356 22.84 -30.83 16.46
N PRO A 357 22.33 -32.07 16.35
CA PRO A 357 22.07 -32.68 15.06
C PRO A 357 21.20 -31.78 14.18
N ASP A 358 21.56 -31.68 12.89
CA ASP A 358 20.79 -30.95 11.88
C ASP A 358 20.54 -29.47 12.24
N ALA A 359 21.54 -28.81 12.85
CA ALA A 359 21.45 -27.39 13.21
C ALA A 359 22.77 -26.64 12.97
N ASP A 360 22.64 -25.40 12.49
CA ASP A 360 23.78 -24.48 12.38
C ASP A 360 24.04 -23.81 13.74
N ILE A 361 25.31 -23.63 14.08
CA ILE A 361 25.72 -23.08 15.38
C ILE A 361 26.28 -21.67 15.20
N MET A 362 25.78 -20.74 15.99
CA MET A 362 26.24 -19.36 16.07
C MET A 362 26.74 -19.09 17.49
N LEU A 363 27.90 -18.46 17.62
CA LEU A 363 28.50 -18.16 18.91
C LEU A 363 28.85 -16.67 18.98
N PHE A 364 28.46 -16.04 20.09
CA PHE A 364 28.58 -14.61 20.34
C PHE A 364 29.37 -14.38 21.63
N PHE A 365 30.30 -13.43 21.62
CA PHE A 365 31.10 -13.06 22.79
C PHE A 365 30.88 -11.59 23.12
N LEU A 366 30.24 -11.29 24.24
CA LEU A 366 30.05 -9.93 24.71
C LEU A 366 31.22 -9.50 25.59
N SER A 367 31.93 -8.47 25.17
CA SER A 367 32.99 -7.84 25.93
C SER A 367 32.58 -6.43 26.34
N ALA A 368 32.67 -6.14 27.63
CA ALA A 368 32.18 -4.88 28.20
C ALA A 368 33.15 -3.69 28.00
N ASN A 369 34.39 -3.88 27.55
CA ASN A 369 35.39 -2.81 27.49
C ASN A 369 35.44 -2.01 28.80
N LEU A 370 35.19 -0.70 28.74
CA LEU A 370 35.15 0.21 29.88
C LEU A 370 33.71 0.54 30.33
N VAL A 371 32.72 -0.28 29.96
CA VAL A 371 31.33 -0.08 30.37
C VAL A 371 31.16 -0.36 31.85
N GLU A 372 30.50 0.59 32.53
CA GLU A 372 30.29 0.58 33.99
C GLU A 372 28.80 0.58 34.31
N TYR A 373 28.35 -0.31 35.17
CA TYR A 373 26.93 -0.45 35.51
C TYR A 373 26.62 0.33 36.79
N ILE A 374 25.53 1.10 36.80
CA ILE A 374 25.11 1.86 38.00
C ILE A 374 24.43 0.99 39.06
N THR A 375 23.98 -0.20 38.67
CA THR A 375 23.35 -1.21 39.52
C THR A 375 23.92 -2.57 39.14
N PRO A 376 24.12 -3.49 40.10
CA PRO A 376 24.54 -4.84 39.76
C PRO A 376 23.45 -5.51 38.91
N THR A 377 23.86 -6.29 37.92
CA THR A 377 22.95 -7.05 37.04
C THR A 377 23.21 -8.54 37.18
N ASN A 378 22.13 -9.33 37.27
CA ASN A 378 22.18 -10.80 37.32
C ASN A 378 21.85 -11.41 35.95
N ASP A 379 21.72 -10.59 34.90
CA ASP A 379 21.61 -11.11 33.54
C ASP A 379 22.82 -12.02 33.24
N PRO A 380 22.61 -13.27 32.81
CA PRO A 380 23.69 -14.25 32.67
C PRO A 380 24.75 -13.88 31.63
N TRP A 381 24.41 -13.03 30.65
CA TRP A 381 25.34 -12.60 29.60
C TRP A 381 25.97 -11.23 29.90
N TYR A 382 25.24 -10.34 30.59
CA TYR A 382 25.71 -9.02 31.00
C TYR A 382 26.26 -8.96 32.44
N GLN A 383 26.39 -10.10 33.12
CA GLN A 383 26.61 -10.20 34.55
C GLN A 383 27.72 -9.25 35.05
N ALA A 384 27.33 -8.34 35.94
CA ALA A 384 28.22 -7.33 36.50
C ALA A 384 27.89 -7.15 37.99
N THR A 385 28.59 -7.89 38.84
CA THR A 385 28.44 -7.84 40.30
C THR A 385 29.73 -7.40 40.99
N THR A 386 30.84 -7.36 40.25
CA THR A 386 32.16 -6.93 40.71
C THR A 386 32.17 -5.43 41.01
N PRO A 387 32.39 -5.01 42.27
CA PRO A 387 32.40 -3.60 42.63
C PRO A 387 33.53 -2.82 41.93
N GLY A 388 33.16 -1.73 41.28
CA GLY A 388 34.02 -0.78 40.57
C GLY A 388 34.22 0.55 41.30
N TYR A 389 34.20 1.65 40.55
CA TYR A 389 34.41 2.99 41.12
C TYR A 389 33.25 3.50 41.96
N LYS A 390 33.54 4.51 42.79
CA LYS A 390 32.54 5.26 43.54
C LYS A 390 32.46 6.69 42.99
N ILE A 391 31.42 7.01 42.21
CA ILE A 391 31.23 8.34 41.61
C ILE A 391 30.46 9.27 42.56
N ALA A 392 30.96 10.49 42.76
CA ALA A 392 30.29 11.50 43.58
C ALA A 392 29.41 12.40 42.68
N TYR A 393 28.12 12.52 42.99
CA TYR A 393 27.24 13.47 42.31
C TYR A 393 27.31 14.84 42.98
N SER A 394 27.71 15.89 42.24
CA SER A 394 27.57 17.28 42.69
C SER A 394 26.17 17.79 42.35
N SER A 395 25.39 18.16 43.36
CA SER A 395 24.06 18.76 43.19
C SER A 395 24.09 20.28 43.04
N SER A 396 25.27 20.92 42.88
CA SER A 396 25.38 22.38 42.79
C SER A 396 26.30 22.83 41.64
N PRO A 397 25.84 23.70 40.71
CA PRO A 397 26.67 24.26 39.64
C PRO A 397 27.79 25.19 40.12
N ASN A 398 27.68 25.74 41.34
CA ASN A 398 28.47 26.90 41.76
C ASN A 398 29.34 26.69 43.02
N ASN A 399 29.42 25.47 43.56
CA ASN A 399 30.32 25.19 44.68
C ASN A 399 30.80 23.74 44.63
N ILE A 400 31.92 23.51 43.95
CA ILE A 400 32.64 22.24 43.98
C ILE A 400 33.36 22.14 45.33
N THR A 401 32.62 21.84 46.38
CA THR A 401 33.19 21.35 47.64
C THR A 401 33.06 19.83 47.63
N TYR A 402 34.16 19.15 47.27
CA TYR A 402 34.31 17.70 47.38
C TYR A 402 34.29 17.29 48.86
N SER A 403 33.11 17.30 49.50
CA SER A 403 32.98 16.98 50.91
C SER A 403 31.61 16.36 51.22
N SER A 404 31.48 15.07 50.92
CA SER A 404 30.99 14.06 51.87
C SER A 404 31.06 12.69 51.20
N SER A 405 31.52 11.69 51.94
CA SER A 405 31.59 10.28 51.55
C SER A 405 30.22 9.64 51.26
N ASP A 406 29.12 10.34 51.55
CA ASP A 406 27.79 9.75 51.68
C ASP A 406 26.96 9.82 50.38
N ASN A 407 27.41 10.55 49.37
CA ASN A 407 26.75 10.67 48.05
C ASN A 407 27.54 10.01 46.91
N LYS A 408 28.23 8.90 47.20
CA LYS A 408 28.92 8.14 46.15
C LYS A 408 28.12 6.92 45.70
N ALA A 409 27.72 6.87 44.43
CA ALA A 409 27.15 5.65 43.85
C ALA A 409 28.28 4.67 43.51
N SER A 410 28.09 3.39 43.85
CA SER A 410 29.02 2.33 43.46
C SER A 410 28.67 1.89 42.05
N LEU A 411 29.68 1.86 41.18
CA LEU A 411 29.61 1.30 39.85
C LEU A 411 30.07 -0.14 39.89
N TYR A 412 29.69 -0.93 38.90
CA TYR A 412 30.03 -2.35 38.79
C TYR A 412 30.65 -2.64 37.43
N PHE A 413 31.62 -3.55 37.39
CA PHE A 413 32.23 -4.04 36.16
C PHE A 413 31.68 -5.42 35.82
N ALA A 414 31.74 -5.79 34.54
CA ALA A 414 31.45 -7.15 34.11
C ALA A 414 32.33 -8.16 34.87
N ASP A 415 31.73 -9.28 35.26
CA ASP A 415 32.40 -10.29 36.09
C ASP A 415 33.40 -11.12 35.27
N GLU A 416 33.25 -11.14 33.94
CA GLU A 416 34.12 -11.86 33.02
C GLU A 416 34.62 -10.93 31.90
N PRO A 417 35.87 -11.10 31.40
CA PRO A 417 36.40 -10.28 30.31
C PRO A 417 35.55 -10.32 29.03
N ALA A 418 35.02 -11.49 28.71
CA ALA A 418 34.00 -11.70 27.68
C ALA A 418 33.01 -12.79 28.12
N SER A 419 31.73 -12.61 27.82
CA SER A 419 30.65 -13.55 28.13
C SER A 419 30.19 -14.26 26.85
N PRO A 420 30.24 -15.60 26.79
CA PRO A 420 29.82 -16.37 25.62
C PRO A 420 28.32 -16.70 25.61
N LEU A 421 27.71 -16.71 24.42
CA LEU A 421 26.33 -17.11 24.16
C LEU A 421 26.27 -17.89 22.84
N ALA A 422 25.63 -19.06 22.84
CA ALA A 422 25.44 -19.85 21.62
C ALA A 422 23.97 -19.91 21.21
N CYS A 423 23.74 -20.00 19.90
CA CYS A 423 22.45 -20.25 19.28
C CYS A 423 22.54 -21.39 18.28
N ALA A 424 21.59 -22.33 18.32
CA ALA A 424 21.38 -23.34 17.31
C ALA A 424 20.18 -22.96 16.43
N VAL A 425 20.37 -22.97 15.12
CA VAL A 425 19.37 -22.55 14.12
C VAL A 425 19.01 -23.73 13.23
N GLN A 426 17.71 -23.93 13.05
CA GLN A 426 17.18 -24.89 12.10
C GLN A 426 16.05 -24.27 11.28
N GLU A 427 15.93 -24.71 10.04
CA GLU A 427 15.00 -24.20 9.05
C GLU A 427 14.27 -25.35 8.35
N GLN A 428 13.06 -25.08 7.88
CA GLN A 428 12.30 -26.04 7.08
C GLN A 428 11.38 -25.34 6.09
N TRP A 429 11.16 -26.01 4.97
CA TRP A 429 10.24 -25.59 3.93
C TRP A 429 9.02 -26.49 3.86
N CYS A 430 7.85 -25.89 3.62
CA CYS A 430 6.59 -26.60 3.59
C CYS A 430 5.73 -26.20 2.38
N ASN A 431 4.97 -27.16 1.87
CA ASN A 431 3.98 -26.96 0.83
C ASN A 431 2.56 -27.02 1.43
N PRO A 432 1.85 -25.89 1.57
CA PRO A 432 0.53 -25.84 2.20
C PRO A 432 -0.57 -26.59 1.42
N ASN A 433 -0.28 -27.08 0.22
CA ASN A 433 -1.22 -27.86 -0.59
C ASN A 433 -1.10 -29.38 -0.36
N LYS A 434 -0.14 -29.84 0.45
CA LYS A 434 0.04 -31.24 0.79
C LYS A 434 -0.65 -31.59 2.12
N PRO A 435 -1.01 -32.88 2.34
CA PRO A 435 -1.48 -33.37 3.63
C PRO A 435 -0.45 -33.13 4.74
N GLU A 436 -0.90 -32.92 5.98
CA GLU A 436 -0.06 -32.54 7.12
C GLU A 436 1.20 -33.41 7.28
N GLU A 437 1.06 -34.73 7.12
CA GLU A 437 2.13 -35.73 7.25
C GLU A 437 3.26 -35.58 6.21
N SER A 438 2.98 -34.97 5.06
CA SER A 438 3.93 -34.74 3.95
C SER A 438 4.04 -33.26 3.59
N LYS A 439 3.55 -32.39 4.48
CA LYS A 439 3.45 -30.95 4.25
C LYS A 439 4.82 -30.28 4.29
N CYS A 440 5.71 -30.75 5.15
CA CYS A 440 6.98 -30.11 5.45
C CYS A 440 8.15 -31.06 5.26
N GLY A 441 9.31 -30.50 4.87
CA GLY A 441 10.58 -31.19 4.98
C GLY A 441 11.01 -31.31 6.45
N PRO A 442 12.08 -32.07 6.74
CA PRO A 442 12.66 -32.11 8.06
C PRO A 442 13.16 -30.72 8.47
N LEU A 443 13.19 -30.48 9.78
CA LEU A 443 13.82 -29.32 10.37
C LEU A 443 15.33 -29.58 10.42
N THR A 444 16.09 -28.91 9.56
CA THR A 444 17.54 -29.12 9.39
C THR A 444 18.29 -27.78 9.25
N THR A 445 19.57 -27.80 8.91
CA THR A 445 20.41 -26.63 8.65
C THR A 445 19.87 -25.79 7.51
N GLU A 446 20.27 -24.53 7.43
CA GLU A 446 19.91 -23.64 6.33
C GLU A 446 20.26 -24.29 4.98
N ASN A 447 21.52 -24.69 4.83
CA ASN A 447 22.09 -25.16 3.57
C ASN A 447 21.45 -26.46 3.06
N GLU A 448 20.84 -27.25 3.95
CA GLU A 448 20.16 -28.49 3.58
C GLU A 448 18.64 -28.35 3.46
N SER A 449 18.03 -27.37 4.14
CA SER A 449 16.57 -27.32 4.35
C SER A 449 15.76 -27.39 3.05
N MET A 450 16.25 -26.75 1.98
CA MET A 450 15.62 -26.78 0.66
C MET A 450 15.77 -28.15 -0.01
N ASP A 451 16.99 -28.68 -0.08
CA ASP A 451 17.29 -29.98 -0.68
C ASP A 451 16.56 -31.11 0.05
N ALA A 452 16.52 -31.04 1.38
CA ALA A 452 15.81 -31.99 2.23
C ALA A 452 14.30 -31.96 1.99
N ALA A 453 13.71 -30.78 1.74
CA ALA A 453 12.30 -30.66 1.37
C ALA A 453 12.00 -31.28 -0.01
N VAL A 454 12.92 -31.14 -0.98
CA VAL A 454 12.80 -31.76 -2.31
C VAL A 454 12.95 -33.28 -2.19
N ALA A 455 13.98 -33.76 -1.48
CA ALA A 455 14.24 -35.18 -1.24
C ALA A 455 13.08 -35.87 -0.50
N SER A 456 12.42 -35.16 0.42
CA SER A 456 11.22 -35.63 1.12
C SER A 456 9.95 -35.58 0.27
N GLY A 457 10.05 -35.16 -0.99
CA GLY A 457 8.93 -35.08 -1.93
C GLY A 457 7.93 -33.97 -1.62
N VAL A 458 8.28 -32.96 -0.81
CA VAL A 458 7.40 -31.83 -0.46
C VAL A 458 7.17 -30.92 -1.67
N PHE A 459 8.22 -30.73 -2.45
CA PHE A 459 8.21 -30.01 -3.71
C PHE A 459 8.61 -30.95 -4.85
N SER A 460 7.90 -30.87 -5.97
CA SER A 460 8.26 -31.63 -7.17
C SER A 460 9.48 -31.00 -7.85
N GLU A 461 10.34 -31.86 -8.41
CA GLU A 461 11.41 -31.45 -9.32
C GLU A 461 10.87 -30.59 -10.48
N GLY A 462 11.74 -29.73 -11.04
CA GLY A 462 11.38 -28.80 -12.12
C GLY A 462 10.76 -27.50 -11.61
N GLY A 463 9.54 -27.17 -12.05
CA GLY A 463 8.98 -25.84 -11.86
C GLY A 463 8.70 -25.44 -10.39
N GLY A 464 8.46 -26.41 -9.51
CA GLY A 464 8.33 -26.17 -8.06
C GLY A 464 9.67 -25.82 -7.42
N TYR A 465 10.69 -26.63 -7.74
CA TYR A 465 12.07 -26.41 -7.33
C TYR A 465 12.61 -25.05 -7.79
N ASN A 466 12.47 -24.68 -9.07
CA ASN A 466 13.02 -23.40 -9.57
C ASN A 466 12.43 -22.18 -8.86
N ARG A 467 11.14 -22.22 -8.48
CA ARG A 467 10.53 -21.12 -7.71
C ARG A 467 11.05 -21.07 -6.28
N LEU A 468 11.20 -22.23 -5.65
CA LEU A 468 11.74 -22.34 -4.30
C LEU A 468 13.20 -21.88 -4.27
N SER A 469 14.01 -22.34 -5.22
CA SER A 469 15.40 -21.93 -5.40
C SER A 469 15.54 -20.43 -5.65
N TRP A 470 14.70 -19.84 -6.52
CA TRP A 470 14.70 -18.39 -6.73
C TRP A 470 14.35 -17.62 -5.45
N MET A 471 13.32 -18.08 -4.72
CA MET A 471 12.97 -17.49 -3.44
C MET A 471 14.12 -17.62 -2.43
N ASN A 472 14.79 -18.77 -2.38
CA ASN A 472 15.93 -19.02 -1.50
C ASN A 472 17.09 -18.06 -1.83
N ARG A 473 17.36 -17.81 -3.10
CA ARG A 473 18.36 -16.80 -3.49
C ARG A 473 17.90 -15.37 -3.17
N ALA A 474 16.62 -15.07 -3.36
CA ALA A 474 16.06 -13.74 -3.18
C ALA A 474 16.03 -13.28 -1.71
N ALA A 475 15.66 -14.17 -0.79
CA ALA A 475 15.60 -13.82 0.62
C ALA A 475 16.93 -14.06 1.37
N TRP A 476 17.81 -14.93 0.87
CA TRP A 476 19.06 -15.29 1.56
C TRP A 476 20.34 -14.79 0.88
N GLY A 477 20.24 -14.26 -0.33
CA GLY A 477 21.39 -13.79 -1.10
C GLY A 477 22.05 -12.50 -0.62
N VAL A 478 21.32 -11.66 0.13
CA VAL A 478 21.80 -10.33 0.60
C VAL A 478 21.87 -10.26 2.14
N VAL A 479 21.75 -11.43 2.81
CA VAL A 479 21.98 -11.72 4.25
C VAL A 479 20.75 -11.82 5.16
N PRO A 480 20.45 -13.05 5.67
CA PRO A 480 19.55 -13.22 6.80
C PRO A 480 20.07 -14.21 7.88
N PHE A 481 21.21 -13.93 8.54
CA PHE A 481 21.55 -14.54 9.84
C PHE A 481 21.85 -13.52 10.93
N MET A 482 21.62 -13.93 12.18
CA MET A 482 21.91 -13.09 13.35
C MET A 482 23.40 -12.76 13.45
N THR A 483 24.29 -13.67 13.02
CA THR A 483 25.74 -13.43 13.00
C THR A 483 26.14 -12.27 12.11
N ASP A 484 25.55 -12.14 10.93
CA ASP A 484 25.90 -11.07 10.00
C ASP A 484 25.32 -9.72 10.43
N ILE A 485 24.16 -9.74 11.10
CA ILE A 485 23.58 -8.54 11.74
C ILE A 485 24.54 -8.03 12.82
N VAL A 486 25.00 -8.93 13.69
CA VAL A 486 25.93 -8.56 14.77
C VAL A 486 27.31 -8.17 14.21
N ALA A 487 27.80 -8.85 13.18
CA ALA A 487 29.06 -8.50 12.51
C ALA A 487 29.00 -7.11 11.87
N SER A 488 27.86 -6.74 11.27
CA SER A 488 27.70 -5.46 10.56
C SER A 488 27.44 -4.29 11.49
N LEU A 489 26.62 -4.50 12.54
CA LEU A 489 26.19 -3.42 13.44
C LEU A 489 27.04 -3.32 14.72
N GLY A 490 27.76 -4.38 15.09
CA GLY A 490 28.50 -4.45 16.35
C GLY A 490 27.59 -4.17 17.56
N SER A 491 28.02 -3.26 18.45
CA SER A 491 27.24 -2.87 19.63
C SER A 491 25.91 -2.18 19.30
N HIS A 492 25.76 -1.59 18.11
CA HIS A 492 24.47 -1.00 17.68
C HIS A 492 23.37 -2.05 17.48
N SER A 493 23.72 -3.33 17.39
CA SER A 493 22.73 -4.43 17.37
C SER A 493 22.06 -4.66 18.74
N LEU A 494 22.62 -4.11 19.82
CA LEU A 494 22.14 -4.32 21.19
C LEU A 494 21.10 -3.28 21.59
N THR A 495 19.99 -3.74 22.13
CA THR A 495 18.98 -2.90 22.78
C THR A 495 19.47 -2.35 24.13
N SER A 496 20.35 -3.07 24.84
CA SER A 496 21.00 -2.60 26.07
C SER A 496 21.74 -1.28 25.89
N ARG A 497 22.27 -1.05 24.68
CA ARG A 497 22.98 0.17 24.30
C ARG A 497 22.11 1.44 24.40
N PHE A 498 20.78 1.34 24.32
CA PHE A 498 19.91 2.50 24.55
C PHE A 498 19.98 3.04 25.99
N GLY A 499 20.33 2.18 26.95
CA GLY A 499 20.57 2.55 28.34
C GLY A 499 22.01 2.99 28.63
N LEU A 500 22.91 2.93 27.64
CA LEU A 500 24.30 3.34 27.78
C LEU A 500 24.41 4.86 27.70
N GLY A 501 24.62 5.49 28.86
CA GLY A 501 24.70 6.94 29.01
C GLY A 501 26.02 7.54 28.53
N THR A 502 26.16 8.86 28.72
CA THR A 502 27.41 9.57 28.43
C THR A 502 28.57 8.98 29.23
N VAL A 503 29.71 8.74 28.58
CA VAL A 503 30.95 8.22 29.19
C VAL A 503 30.87 6.73 29.63
N GLY A 504 30.04 5.91 28.97
CA GLY A 504 30.07 4.44 29.15
C GLY A 504 29.38 3.90 30.39
N VAL A 505 28.57 4.75 31.03
CA VAL A 505 27.81 4.36 32.21
C VAL A 505 26.49 3.72 31.77
N GLN A 506 26.37 2.41 31.94
CA GLN A 506 25.18 1.62 31.65
C GLN A 506 24.14 1.85 32.76
N GLY A 507 22.99 2.38 32.33
CA GLY A 507 21.78 2.45 33.15
C GLY A 507 21.23 1.05 33.48
N PRO A 508 20.22 0.95 34.36
CA PRO A 508 19.68 -0.35 34.78
C PRO A 508 19.14 -1.12 33.58
N ILE A 509 19.56 -2.38 33.48
CA ILE A 509 19.06 -3.35 32.49
C ILE A 509 18.29 -4.46 33.21
N PRO A 510 17.29 -5.09 32.57
CA PRO A 510 16.59 -6.23 33.15
C PRO A 510 17.46 -7.49 33.18
N ASP A 511 17.11 -8.44 34.05
CA ASP A 511 17.82 -9.73 34.18
C ASP A 511 17.68 -10.65 32.95
N ASN A 512 16.88 -10.26 31.97
CA ASN A 512 16.68 -10.96 30.71
C ASN A 512 17.07 -10.11 29.48
N GLN A 513 17.94 -9.12 29.67
CA GLN A 513 18.45 -8.24 28.63
C GLN A 513 19.05 -9.04 27.45
N TRP A 514 19.80 -10.11 27.70
CA TRP A 514 20.33 -10.98 26.64
C TRP A 514 19.24 -11.55 25.73
N GLN A 515 18.07 -11.89 26.29
CA GLN A 515 16.94 -12.41 25.51
C GLN A 515 16.33 -11.32 24.62
N LEU A 516 16.30 -10.08 25.11
CA LEU A 516 15.82 -8.93 24.34
C LEU A 516 16.76 -8.62 23.17
N ASP A 517 18.07 -8.73 23.39
CA ASP A 517 19.07 -8.52 22.35
C ASP A 517 19.01 -9.61 21.26
N VAL A 518 18.90 -10.89 21.65
CA VAL A 518 18.70 -11.99 20.68
C VAL A 518 17.37 -11.85 19.92
N GLN A 519 16.29 -11.46 20.60
CA GLN A 519 15.01 -11.18 19.96
C GLN A 519 15.11 -10.01 18.97
N ASN A 520 15.89 -8.97 19.30
CA ASN A 520 16.16 -7.87 18.41
C ASN A 520 16.93 -8.32 17.16
N TRP A 521 18.00 -9.10 17.32
CA TRP A 521 18.73 -9.65 16.16
C TRP A 521 17.83 -10.50 15.27
N HIS A 522 16.98 -11.32 15.86
CA HIS A 522 15.99 -12.09 15.12
C HIS A 522 14.98 -11.19 14.39
N ALA A 523 14.45 -10.15 15.05
CA ALA A 523 13.54 -9.19 14.44
C ALA A 523 14.18 -8.45 13.24
N ILE A 524 15.44 -8.04 13.37
CA ILE A 524 16.21 -7.45 12.27
C ILE A 524 16.34 -8.46 11.12
N SER A 525 16.62 -9.73 11.41
CA SER A 525 16.69 -10.78 10.38
C SER A 525 15.36 -10.99 9.64
N MET A 526 14.23 -10.90 10.36
CA MET A 526 12.90 -11.01 9.77
C MET A 526 12.57 -9.79 8.89
N ALA A 527 12.93 -8.58 9.34
CA ALA A 527 12.80 -7.37 8.53
C ALA A 527 13.67 -7.43 7.27
N SER A 528 14.90 -7.99 7.38
CA SER A 528 15.80 -8.22 6.24
C SER A 528 15.12 -9.10 5.19
N ILE A 529 14.57 -10.27 5.58
CA ILE A 529 13.84 -11.17 4.66
C ILE A 529 12.72 -10.43 3.91
N GLN A 530 11.93 -9.58 4.59
CA GLN A 530 10.88 -8.81 3.91
C GLN A 530 11.44 -7.80 2.91
N SER A 531 12.53 -7.12 3.27
CA SER A 531 13.20 -6.13 2.41
C SER A 531 13.88 -6.78 1.20
N SER A 532 14.62 -7.86 1.40
CA SER A 532 15.39 -8.55 0.34
C SER A 532 14.50 -9.04 -0.80
N LEU A 533 13.27 -9.47 -0.51
CA LEU A 533 12.32 -9.87 -1.56
C LEU A 533 11.83 -8.69 -2.40
N VAL A 534 11.62 -7.53 -1.78
CA VAL A 534 11.27 -6.31 -2.52
C VAL A 534 12.48 -5.83 -3.33
N GLN A 535 13.67 -5.85 -2.73
CA GLN A 535 14.92 -5.43 -3.38
C GLN A 535 15.30 -6.30 -4.56
N THR A 536 15.11 -7.62 -4.43
CA THR A 536 15.29 -8.57 -5.53
C THR A 536 14.49 -8.15 -6.76
N VAL A 537 13.26 -7.64 -6.57
CA VAL A 537 12.37 -7.25 -7.67
C VAL A 537 12.72 -5.86 -8.22
N THR A 538 13.19 -4.94 -7.38
CA THR A 538 13.64 -3.61 -7.81
C THR A 538 15.02 -3.63 -8.46
N GLY A 539 15.81 -4.67 -8.20
CA GLY A 539 17.20 -4.79 -8.63
C GLY A 539 18.18 -4.05 -7.71
N PRO A 540 19.48 -4.39 -7.80
CA PRO A 540 20.55 -3.61 -7.19
C PRO A 540 20.64 -2.22 -7.85
N PRO A 541 21.16 -1.20 -7.14
CA PRO A 541 21.52 0.07 -7.77
C PRO A 541 22.52 -0.13 -8.92
N ASP A 542 22.36 0.64 -10.01
CA ASP A 542 23.25 0.59 -11.18
C ASP A 542 24.72 0.78 -10.80
N GLY A 543 25.63 0.20 -11.59
CA GLY A 543 27.08 0.38 -11.46
C GLY A 543 27.83 -0.93 -11.17
N GLU A 544 28.91 -0.83 -10.41
CA GLU A 544 29.84 -1.94 -10.13
C GLU A 544 29.20 -3.07 -9.31
N LEU A 545 28.08 -2.81 -8.61
CA LEU A 545 27.39 -3.83 -7.82
C LEU A 545 26.74 -4.90 -8.71
N MET A 546 26.40 -4.59 -9.96
CA MET A 546 25.77 -5.52 -10.90
C MET A 546 26.59 -6.79 -11.14
N GLN A 547 27.91 -6.75 -10.94
CA GLN A 547 28.77 -7.93 -11.12
C GLN A 547 28.49 -9.06 -10.12
N PHE A 548 27.81 -8.77 -9.01
CA PHE A 548 27.48 -9.76 -7.98
C PHE A 548 26.06 -10.33 -8.10
N PHE A 549 25.30 -9.90 -9.12
CA PHE A 549 23.88 -10.19 -9.27
C PHE A 549 23.56 -10.82 -10.63
N VAL A 550 22.58 -11.73 -10.65
CA VAL A 550 22.06 -12.36 -11.88
C VAL A 550 20.57 -12.12 -11.99
N GLY A 551 20.13 -11.83 -13.21
CA GLY A 551 18.71 -11.75 -13.55
C GLY A 551 18.06 -13.13 -13.77
N PRO A 552 16.73 -13.19 -13.87
CA PRO A 552 16.00 -14.43 -14.12
C PRO A 552 16.41 -15.07 -15.46
N ASN A 553 16.61 -16.39 -15.45
CA ASN A 553 17.04 -17.20 -16.60
C ASN A 553 15.91 -18.10 -17.15
N ASN A 554 14.90 -18.42 -16.35
CA ASN A 554 13.80 -19.27 -16.78
C ASN A 554 12.41 -18.67 -16.52
N THR A 555 11.38 -19.27 -17.12
CA THR A 555 9.99 -18.80 -17.02
C THR A 555 9.49 -18.67 -15.58
N GLN A 556 9.94 -19.56 -14.69
CA GLN A 556 9.49 -19.53 -13.29
C GLN A 556 10.10 -18.37 -12.54
N GLU A 557 11.37 -18.08 -12.76
CA GLU A 557 12.08 -16.95 -12.18
C GLU A 557 11.50 -15.62 -12.68
N HIS A 558 11.25 -15.48 -13.98
CA HIS A 558 10.53 -14.32 -14.54
C HIS A 558 9.14 -14.14 -13.91
N THR A 559 8.41 -15.25 -13.71
CA THR A 559 7.10 -15.21 -13.05
C THR A 559 7.23 -14.73 -11.61
N MET A 560 8.25 -15.21 -10.87
CA MET A 560 8.51 -14.79 -9.49
C MET A 560 8.81 -13.29 -9.40
N CYS A 561 9.65 -12.77 -10.31
CA CYS A 561 9.97 -11.35 -10.40
C CYS A 561 8.75 -10.46 -10.63
N GLN A 562 7.75 -10.93 -11.38
CA GLN A 562 6.51 -10.20 -11.67
C GLN A 562 5.40 -10.48 -10.64
N SER A 563 5.71 -11.20 -9.55
CA SER A 563 4.73 -11.62 -8.57
C SER A 563 4.85 -10.91 -7.22
N GLN A 564 5.79 -10.00 -7.01
CA GLN A 564 5.93 -9.33 -5.71
C GLN A 564 4.89 -8.22 -5.53
N LYS A 565 4.11 -8.28 -4.45
CA LYS A 565 3.18 -7.23 -4.03
C LYS A 565 3.69 -6.47 -2.81
N ILE A 566 3.41 -5.18 -2.78
CA ILE A 566 3.66 -4.29 -1.64
C ILE A 566 2.39 -3.49 -1.33
N LEU A 567 2.43 -2.77 -0.21
CA LEU A 567 1.47 -1.74 0.12
C LEU A 567 2.04 -0.37 -0.26
N SER A 568 1.25 0.43 -0.97
CA SER A 568 1.62 1.78 -1.37
C SER A 568 0.41 2.70 -1.35
N THR A 569 0.60 3.93 -0.87
CA THR A 569 -0.43 4.95 -0.97
C THR A 569 -0.32 5.73 -2.29
N ALA A 570 0.80 5.67 -3.02
CA ALA A 570 0.99 6.45 -4.24
C ALA A 570 0.06 6.04 -5.40
N TYR A 571 -0.47 4.82 -5.37
CA TYR A 571 -1.28 4.22 -6.43
C TYR A 571 -2.63 3.74 -5.89
N VAL A 572 -3.55 3.40 -6.79
CA VAL A 572 -4.87 2.85 -6.44
C VAL A 572 -5.15 1.61 -7.29
N SER A 573 -5.56 0.52 -6.63
CA SER A 573 -5.91 -0.75 -7.25
C SER A 573 -7.41 -1.00 -7.20
N PHE A 574 -8.04 -1.23 -8.36
CA PHE A 574 -9.48 -1.45 -8.52
C PHE A 574 -9.81 -2.90 -8.84
N LYS A 575 -10.94 -3.41 -8.33
CA LYS A 575 -11.46 -4.72 -8.76
C LYS A 575 -12.17 -4.58 -10.10
N VAL A 576 -11.60 -5.17 -11.15
CA VAL A 576 -12.15 -5.10 -12.52
C VAL A 576 -13.56 -5.68 -12.58
N PHE A 577 -13.83 -6.76 -11.84
CA PHE A 577 -15.17 -7.34 -11.76
C PHE A 577 -16.22 -6.33 -11.26
N GLY A 578 -15.90 -5.55 -10.21
CA GLY A 578 -16.83 -4.55 -9.65
C GLY A 578 -17.14 -3.43 -10.64
N ILE A 579 -16.09 -2.93 -11.32
CA ILE A 579 -16.24 -1.93 -12.37
C ILE A 579 -17.08 -2.47 -13.54
N ALA A 580 -16.75 -3.65 -14.04
CA ALA A 580 -17.47 -4.29 -15.15
C ALA A 580 -18.94 -4.54 -14.79
N PHE A 581 -19.23 -5.04 -13.58
CA PHE A 581 -20.59 -5.26 -13.10
C PHE A 581 -21.41 -3.97 -13.12
N ILE A 582 -20.85 -2.86 -12.63
CA ILE A 582 -21.56 -1.57 -12.62
C ILE A 582 -21.85 -1.08 -14.03
N PHE A 583 -20.85 -1.11 -14.93
CA PHE A 583 -21.07 -0.66 -16.31
C PHE A 583 -22.06 -1.56 -17.07
N ILE A 584 -21.98 -2.87 -16.91
CA ILE A 584 -22.89 -3.81 -17.59
C ILE A 584 -24.32 -3.64 -17.06
N VAL A 585 -24.52 -3.74 -15.75
CA VAL A 585 -25.87 -3.65 -15.16
C VAL A 585 -26.45 -2.25 -15.36
N GLY A 586 -25.67 -1.20 -15.11
CA GLY A 586 -26.09 0.18 -15.34
C GLY A 586 -26.40 0.46 -16.82
N GLY A 587 -25.57 -0.05 -17.73
CA GLY A 587 -25.78 0.06 -19.17
C GLY A 587 -27.07 -0.62 -19.61
N LEU A 588 -27.35 -1.83 -19.11
CA LEU A 588 -28.60 -2.54 -19.37
C LEU A 588 -29.82 -1.76 -18.85
N VAL A 589 -29.74 -1.14 -17.67
CA VAL A 589 -30.81 -0.28 -17.14
C VAL A 589 -31.06 0.94 -18.04
N ILE A 590 -29.98 1.60 -18.51
CA ILE A 590 -30.10 2.75 -19.42
C ILE A 590 -30.74 2.32 -20.74
N ILE A 591 -30.25 1.25 -21.36
CA ILE A 591 -30.78 0.72 -22.63
C ILE A 591 -32.25 0.34 -22.46
N PHE A 592 -32.58 -0.39 -21.40
CA PHE A 592 -33.95 -0.79 -21.10
C PHE A 592 -34.86 0.42 -20.91
N SER A 593 -34.40 1.45 -20.17
CA SER A 593 -35.17 2.68 -19.97
C SER A 593 -35.54 3.38 -21.27
N TYR A 594 -34.63 3.41 -22.25
CA TYR A 594 -34.90 4.01 -23.56
C TYR A 594 -35.72 3.10 -24.49
N ALA A 595 -35.54 1.78 -24.39
CA ALA A 595 -36.25 0.81 -25.21
C ALA A 595 -37.71 0.60 -24.76
N LEU A 596 -38.06 0.93 -23.51
CA LEU A 596 -39.40 0.72 -22.96
C LEU A 596 -40.51 1.36 -23.80
N GLU A 597 -40.40 2.65 -24.17
CA GLU A 597 -41.44 3.33 -24.96
C GLU A 597 -41.63 2.73 -26.37
N PRO A 598 -40.56 2.48 -27.15
CA PRO A 598 -40.64 1.74 -28.41
C PRO A 598 -41.25 0.34 -28.26
N ILE A 599 -40.84 -0.42 -27.24
CA ILE A 599 -41.32 -1.79 -26.98
C ILE A 599 -42.82 -1.75 -26.67
N MET A 600 -43.25 -0.86 -25.79
CA MET A 600 -44.67 -0.71 -25.45
C MET A 600 -45.51 -0.32 -26.67
N SER A 601 -45.00 0.61 -27.50
CA SER A 601 -45.66 1.02 -28.74
C SER A 601 -45.77 -0.14 -29.74
N CYS A 602 -44.74 -0.96 -29.86
CA CYS A 602 -44.73 -2.14 -30.73
C CYS A 602 -45.70 -3.23 -30.24
N LEU A 603 -45.68 -3.53 -28.93
CA LEU A 603 -46.60 -4.49 -28.31
C LEU A 603 -48.06 -4.05 -28.45
N GLN A 604 -48.34 -2.75 -28.32
CA GLN A 604 -49.67 -2.19 -28.53
C GLN A 604 -50.15 -2.43 -29.97
N ARG A 605 -49.31 -2.17 -30.98
CA ARG A 605 -49.63 -2.43 -32.40
C ARG A 605 -49.85 -3.92 -32.69
N ARG A 606 -49.06 -4.80 -32.05
CA ARG A 606 -49.08 -6.24 -32.34
C ARG A 606 -50.19 -7.00 -31.63
N TYR A 607 -50.55 -6.62 -30.40
CA TYR A 607 -51.47 -7.40 -29.57
C TYR A 607 -52.83 -6.74 -29.32
N GLY A 608 -53.07 -5.51 -29.78
CA GLY A 608 -54.39 -4.87 -29.99
C GLY A 608 -55.33 -4.67 -28.78
N LYS A 609 -55.15 -5.43 -27.69
CA LYS A 609 -56.04 -5.52 -26.52
C LYS A 609 -55.34 -5.26 -25.18
N PHE A 610 -54.02 -5.28 -25.09
CA PHE A 610 -53.32 -5.03 -23.82
C PHE A 610 -53.22 -3.52 -23.51
N ARG A 611 -53.86 -3.09 -22.41
CA ARG A 611 -53.72 -1.76 -21.75
C ARG A 611 -53.69 -0.54 -22.68
N ARG A 612 -54.69 -0.42 -23.56
CA ARG A 612 -54.79 0.68 -24.54
C ARG A 612 -54.90 2.06 -23.88
N TYR A 613 -55.61 2.17 -22.75
CA TYR A 613 -55.80 3.45 -22.07
C TYR A 613 -54.51 3.96 -21.41
N ASN A 614 -53.85 3.14 -20.59
CA ASN A 614 -52.69 3.56 -19.79
C ASN A 614 -51.54 4.09 -20.67
N LEU A 615 -51.31 3.47 -21.83
CA LEU A 615 -50.29 3.90 -22.79
C LEU A 615 -50.68 5.20 -23.49
N LEU A 616 -51.95 5.37 -23.86
CA LEU A 616 -52.45 6.63 -24.43
C LEU A 616 -52.43 7.75 -23.39
N GLU A 617 -52.75 7.46 -22.13
CA GLU A 617 -52.64 8.42 -21.02
C GLU A 617 -51.17 8.78 -20.74
N TRP A 618 -50.23 7.83 -20.84
CA TRP A 618 -48.79 8.11 -20.73
C TRP A 618 -48.32 9.04 -21.84
N ALA A 619 -48.77 8.83 -23.08
CA ALA A 619 -48.44 9.68 -24.22
C ALA A 619 -49.11 11.06 -24.12
N ALA A 620 -50.40 11.12 -23.77
CA ALA A 620 -51.16 12.36 -23.66
C ALA A 620 -50.67 13.27 -22.52
N ASN A 621 -50.11 12.67 -21.47
CA ASN A 621 -49.54 13.42 -20.34
C ASN A 621 -48.11 13.91 -20.58
N ASP A 622 -47.50 13.68 -21.74
CA ASP A 622 -46.21 14.30 -22.10
C ASP A 622 -46.37 15.82 -22.20
N VAL A 623 -45.35 16.61 -21.84
CA VAL A 623 -45.47 18.09 -21.75
C VAL A 623 -46.05 18.71 -23.03
N LEU A 624 -45.56 18.30 -24.20
CA LEU A 624 -46.00 18.86 -25.48
C LEU A 624 -47.43 18.42 -25.84
N GLN A 625 -47.84 17.23 -25.41
CA GLN A 625 -49.21 16.73 -25.60
C GLN A 625 -50.21 17.43 -24.67
N LEU A 626 -49.82 17.71 -23.42
CA LEU A 626 -50.61 18.55 -22.51
C LEU A 626 -50.77 19.96 -23.06
N GLN A 627 -49.71 20.54 -23.63
CA GLN A 627 -49.77 21.84 -24.30
C GLN A 627 -50.73 21.80 -25.49
N ARG A 628 -50.62 20.79 -26.37
CA ARG A 628 -51.58 20.58 -27.48
C ARG A 628 -53.01 20.59 -26.96
N LEU A 629 -53.33 19.71 -26.00
CA LEU A 629 -54.68 19.57 -25.46
C LEU A 629 -55.21 20.90 -24.91
N ALA A 630 -54.38 21.69 -24.23
CA ALA A 630 -54.77 23.00 -23.73
C ALA A 630 -55.11 24.01 -24.86
N TYR A 631 -54.34 24.02 -25.94
CA TYR A 631 -54.61 24.86 -27.12
C TYR A 631 -55.84 24.39 -27.91
N GLU A 632 -55.99 23.09 -28.08
CA GLU A 632 -57.11 22.47 -28.80
C GLU A 632 -58.44 22.73 -28.08
N GLU A 633 -58.48 22.59 -26.75
CA GLU A 633 -59.67 22.93 -25.93
C GLU A 633 -59.95 24.45 -25.89
N ALA A 634 -58.93 25.28 -26.12
CA ALA A 634 -59.11 26.73 -26.30
C ALA A 634 -59.52 27.10 -27.74
N GLY A 635 -59.76 26.11 -28.60
CA GLY A 635 -60.20 26.27 -29.99
C GLY A 635 -59.10 26.76 -30.93
N MET A 636 -57.84 26.38 -30.68
CA MET A 636 -56.67 26.90 -31.40
C MET A 636 -55.80 25.80 -32.03
N GLY A 637 -55.45 26.02 -33.30
CA GLY A 637 -54.55 25.17 -34.09
C GLY A 637 -55.19 23.89 -34.60
N THR A 638 -54.71 23.41 -35.73
CA THR A 638 -55.05 22.12 -36.32
C THR A 638 -53.89 21.16 -36.09
N TRP A 639 -54.04 20.25 -35.15
CA TRP A 639 -52.92 19.41 -34.67
C TRP A 639 -52.87 18.05 -35.36
N ARG A 640 -51.65 17.59 -35.70
CA ARG A 640 -51.35 16.23 -36.15
C ARG A 640 -50.40 15.51 -35.19
N GLY A 641 -50.45 14.17 -35.21
CA GLY A 641 -49.59 13.32 -34.38
C GLY A 641 -50.03 13.24 -32.93
N SER A 642 -51.34 13.23 -32.68
CA SER A 642 -51.97 13.21 -31.35
C SER A 642 -51.60 11.97 -30.52
N GLU A 643 -51.12 10.90 -31.16
CA GLU A 643 -50.60 9.68 -30.53
C GLU A 643 -49.05 9.61 -30.45
N LYS A 644 -48.33 10.64 -30.91
CA LYS A 644 -46.85 10.71 -30.91
C LYS A 644 -46.34 11.60 -29.76
N SER A 645 -45.04 11.58 -29.46
CA SER A 645 -44.48 12.45 -28.40
C SER A 645 -44.48 13.94 -28.78
N VAL A 646 -44.27 14.26 -30.07
CA VAL A 646 -44.23 15.65 -30.57
C VAL A 646 -45.44 15.91 -31.48
N PRO A 647 -46.47 16.63 -31.01
CA PRO A 647 -47.55 17.11 -31.85
C PRO A 647 -47.11 18.35 -32.65
N VAL A 648 -47.64 18.51 -33.86
CA VAL A 648 -47.33 19.65 -34.75
C VAL A 648 -48.61 20.25 -35.31
N THR A 649 -48.60 21.57 -35.52
CA THR A 649 -49.68 22.30 -36.21
C THR A 649 -49.52 22.19 -37.73
N GLU A 650 -50.55 22.61 -38.48
CA GLU A 650 -50.40 22.83 -39.92
C GLU A 650 -49.45 24.01 -40.20
N SER A 651 -48.91 24.04 -41.42
CA SER A 651 -47.95 25.06 -41.83
C SER A 651 -48.56 26.47 -41.79
N GLY A 652 -47.92 27.39 -41.07
CA GLY A 652 -48.29 28.81 -41.03
C GLY A 652 -49.38 29.17 -40.01
N GLU A 653 -49.87 28.22 -39.23
CA GLU A 653 -50.82 28.52 -38.15
C GLU A 653 -50.15 29.28 -37.00
N THR A 654 -50.89 30.21 -36.39
CA THR A 654 -50.44 30.97 -35.21
C THR A 654 -51.32 30.64 -34.01
N LEU A 655 -50.70 30.51 -32.84
CA LEU A 655 -51.39 30.19 -31.59
C LEU A 655 -51.46 31.43 -30.69
N GLY A 656 -52.58 31.58 -29.98
CA GLY A 656 -52.82 32.71 -29.09
C GLY A 656 -51.85 32.74 -27.89
N PRO A 657 -51.36 33.93 -27.47
CA PRO A 657 -50.55 34.05 -26.25
C PRO A 657 -51.42 33.96 -24.98
N LEU A 658 -50.77 34.01 -23.82
CA LEU A 658 -51.43 34.15 -22.52
C LEU A 658 -52.20 35.47 -22.43
N ASP A 659 -53.46 35.39 -22.02
CA ASP A 659 -54.26 36.54 -21.61
C ASP A 659 -53.91 36.95 -20.18
N LEU A 660 -53.36 38.16 -20.03
CA LEU A 660 -52.93 38.75 -18.77
C LEU A 660 -53.95 39.76 -18.21
N SER A 661 -55.16 39.83 -18.78
CA SER A 661 -56.22 40.74 -18.32
C SER A 661 -56.61 40.51 -16.85
N ASN A 662 -56.45 39.28 -16.36
CA ASN A 662 -56.47 38.97 -14.92
C ASN A 662 -55.17 38.26 -14.52
N PRO A 663 -54.18 38.98 -13.94
CA PRO A 663 -52.90 38.40 -13.55
C PRO A 663 -53.01 37.27 -12.51
N LYS A 664 -54.09 37.21 -11.73
CA LYS A 664 -54.34 36.14 -10.75
C LYS A 664 -54.97 34.88 -11.35
N HIS A 665 -55.41 34.95 -12.61
CA HIS A 665 -56.02 33.84 -13.33
C HIS A 665 -55.64 33.92 -14.83
N PRO A 666 -54.37 33.69 -15.18
CA PRO A 666 -53.97 33.67 -16.58
C PRO A 666 -54.70 32.58 -17.35
N ARG A 667 -55.15 32.88 -18.58
CA ARG A 667 -55.81 31.94 -19.49
C ARG A 667 -55.16 32.02 -20.86
N LEU A 668 -55.33 31.00 -21.69
CA LEU A 668 -55.01 31.14 -23.11
C LEU A 668 -56.05 32.05 -23.78
N ARG A 669 -55.61 33.02 -24.59
CA ARG A 669 -56.52 33.88 -25.35
C ARG A 669 -57.11 33.05 -26.50
N SER A 670 -58.43 32.83 -26.50
CA SER A 670 -59.09 32.11 -27.59
C SER A 670 -58.98 32.90 -28.90
N SER A 671 -58.87 32.21 -30.02
CA SER A 671 -58.82 32.81 -31.37
C SER A 671 -60.19 33.30 -31.85
N THR A 672 -61.08 33.70 -30.93
CA THR A 672 -62.42 34.22 -31.24
C THR A 672 -62.49 35.68 -30.83
N THR A 673 -61.81 36.53 -31.58
CA THR A 673 -62.14 37.95 -31.63
C THR A 673 -61.85 38.44 -33.05
N GLY A 674 -62.85 39.09 -33.63
CA GLY A 674 -63.07 39.21 -35.06
C GLY A 674 -61.86 39.65 -35.88
N LEU A 675 -61.77 39.06 -37.07
CA LEU A 675 -61.16 39.67 -38.23
C LEU A 675 -61.91 40.99 -38.51
N SER A 676 -61.56 42.06 -37.80
CA SER A 676 -61.75 43.40 -38.34
C SER A 676 -60.70 43.54 -39.44
N GLU A 677 -61.06 43.06 -40.63
CA GLU A 677 -60.51 43.57 -41.86
C GLU A 677 -60.52 45.11 -41.77
N VAL A 678 -59.33 45.69 -41.67
CA VAL A 678 -59.16 47.13 -41.92
C VAL A 678 -59.28 47.31 -43.43
N THR A 679 -60.51 47.27 -43.95
CA THR A 679 -60.82 47.92 -45.21
C THR A 679 -60.71 49.43 -44.98
N ARG A 680 -59.62 50.00 -45.49
CA ARG A 680 -59.57 51.42 -45.84
C ARG A 680 -60.64 51.65 -46.89
N ASP A 681 -61.63 52.48 -46.56
CA ASP A 681 -62.27 53.30 -47.57
C ASP A 681 -62.81 54.61 -46.98
N ASP A 682 -62.82 55.62 -47.86
CA ASP A 682 -62.83 57.04 -47.59
C ASP A 682 -64.17 57.64 -47.10
N ASN A 683 -64.02 58.77 -46.42
CA ASN A 683 -64.92 59.93 -46.37
C ASN A 683 -66.25 59.92 -45.57
N ASN A 684 -66.31 60.98 -44.75
CA ASN A 684 -67.44 61.83 -44.41
C ASN A 684 -68.17 61.57 -43.08
N GLY A 685 -68.29 62.65 -42.30
CA GLY A 685 -68.72 62.62 -40.91
C GLY A 685 -70.23 62.60 -40.71
N ARG A 686 -70.65 62.02 -39.59
CA ARG A 686 -71.72 62.55 -38.72
C ARG A 686 -71.79 61.74 -37.43
N VAL A 687 -71.79 62.44 -36.30
CA VAL A 687 -72.21 61.89 -35.00
C VAL A 687 -73.67 61.46 -35.08
N LYS A 688 -73.98 60.22 -34.68
CA LYS A 688 -75.26 59.83 -34.10
C LYS A 688 -75.08 58.64 -33.15
N THR A 689 -75.35 58.90 -31.88
CA THR A 689 -75.67 57.91 -30.84
C THR A 689 -76.89 57.11 -31.27
N LEU A 690 -76.88 55.78 -31.11
CA LEU A 690 -78.11 55.00 -31.03
C LEU A 690 -77.98 53.90 -29.97
N VAL A 691 -78.80 54.09 -28.94
CA VAL A 691 -79.21 53.16 -27.90
C VAL A 691 -80.12 52.10 -28.51
N THR A 692 -80.03 50.85 -28.06
CA THR A 692 -81.13 49.92 -27.67
C THR A 692 -80.52 48.52 -27.50
N SER A 693 -80.48 47.97 -26.27
CA SER A 693 -81.56 47.24 -25.58
C SER A 693 -81.77 45.84 -26.18
N ASP A 694 -82.12 44.78 -25.48
CA ASP A 694 -82.69 44.65 -24.14
C ASP A 694 -82.65 43.17 -23.72
N SER A 695 -83.21 42.94 -22.53
CA SER A 695 -83.81 41.71 -21.98
C SER A 695 -82.89 40.84 -21.11
N THR A 696 -82.85 41.01 -19.78
CA THR A 696 -83.88 40.93 -18.70
C THR A 696 -84.45 39.54 -18.43
N SER A 697 -84.29 39.10 -17.19
CA SER A 697 -85.33 38.62 -16.24
C SER A 697 -84.61 38.04 -15.01
N ASP A 698 -84.57 38.77 -13.90
CA ASP A 698 -85.52 38.77 -12.77
C ASP A 698 -85.23 37.64 -11.76
N VAL A 699 -84.69 37.90 -10.56
CA VAL A 699 -85.20 38.61 -9.36
C VAL A 699 -86.03 37.70 -8.43
N VAL A 700 -85.70 37.81 -7.12
CA VAL A 700 -86.50 37.74 -5.88
C VAL A 700 -85.66 37.02 -4.80
N LYS A 701 -84.95 37.73 -3.91
CA LYS A 701 -85.40 38.39 -2.64
C LYS A 701 -85.58 37.37 -1.49
N ASP A 702 -85.24 37.61 -0.22
CA ASP A 702 -84.68 38.75 0.54
C ASP A 702 -84.58 38.33 2.03
N LYS A 703 -83.89 39.16 2.84
CA LYS A 703 -84.03 39.41 4.30
C LYS A 703 -83.11 38.73 5.35
N SER A 704 -82.00 39.44 5.61
CA SER A 704 -81.53 40.10 6.88
C SER A 704 -82.62 40.26 8.00
N PRO A 705 -82.34 40.54 9.32
CA PRO A 705 -81.31 41.53 9.77
C PRO A 705 -80.74 41.56 11.23
N TYR A 706 -79.81 42.52 11.45
CA TYR A 706 -79.51 43.33 12.67
C TYR A 706 -78.73 42.69 13.87
N THR A 707 -77.76 43.31 14.59
CA THR A 707 -76.92 44.54 14.48
C THR A 707 -75.85 44.61 15.61
N LEU A 708 -74.75 45.36 15.36
CA LEU A 708 -73.91 46.25 16.23
C LEU A 708 -73.33 45.72 17.58
N THR A 709 -72.09 46.01 17.98
CA THR A 709 -71.58 47.36 18.31
C THR A 709 -70.03 47.43 18.43
N THR A 710 -69.45 48.50 17.87
CA THR A 710 -68.26 49.32 18.30
C THR A 710 -66.79 48.82 18.36
N LYS A 711 -66.05 49.24 17.32
CA LYS A 711 -64.68 49.80 17.13
C LYS A 711 -64.04 50.63 18.30
N PRO A 712 -62.79 51.20 18.17
CA PRO A 712 -61.57 50.80 17.42
C PRO A 712 -60.23 51.09 18.18
N THR A 713 -59.07 50.70 17.61
CA THR A 713 -57.90 51.62 17.47
C THR A 713 -57.06 51.21 16.23
N MET A 714 -56.70 52.22 15.42
CA MET A 714 -55.83 52.24 14.23
C MET A 714 -54.37 51.85 14.57
N THR A 715 -53.43 51.57 13.64
CA THR A 715 -53.04 52.30 12.40
C THR A 715 -52.13 51.35 11.56
N THR A 716 -52.47 51.01 10.30
CA THR A 716 -51.90 51.51 9.00
C THR A 716 -50.44 51.08 8.71
N VAL A 717 -49.97 50.71 7.50
CA VAL A 717 -50.43 50.66 6.09
C VAL A 717 -49.31 49.87 5.35
N SER A 718 -49.63 48.80 4.59
CA SER A 718 -49.70 48.70 3.11
C SER A 718 -48.36 48.93 2.37
N SER A 719 -47.79 47.88 1.74
CA SER A 719 -47.82 47.56 0.28
C SER A 719 -46.69 48.29 -0.49
N SER A 720 -46.03 47.78 -1.55
CA SER A 720 -46.33 46.78 -2.58
C SER A 720 -45.11 46.64 -3.53
N ASP A 721 -45.07 45.54 -4.30
CA ASP A 721 -44.48 45.35 -5.65
C ASP A 721 -42.93 45.44 -5.85
N THR A 722 -42.23 44.78 -6.79
CA THR A 722 -42.34 43.62 -7.71
C THR A 722 -40.93 43.36 -8.32
N PHE A 723 -40.72 42.17 -8.91
CA PHE A 723 -39.89 41.83 -10.11
C PHE A 723 -38.36 41.47 -10.06
N TYR A 724 -38.09 40.35 -10.76
CA TYR A 724 -36.93 39.89 -11.58
C TYR A 724 -35.67 39.18 -11.00
N SER A 725 -35.30 38.12 -11.74
CA SER A 725 -34.04 37.35 -11.82
C SER A 725 -32.76 38.19 -11.79
N ARG A 726 -31.58 37.70 -11.40
CA ARG A 726 -30.77 36.62 -12.02
C ARG A 726 -29.48 36.44 -11.17
N TYR A 727 -28.81 35.31 -11.34
CA TYR A 727 -27.48 34.91 -10.83
C TYR A 727 -26.50 36.04 -10.47
N SER A 728 -25.83 35.88 -9.32
CA SER A 728 -24.47 36.37 -9.05
C SER A 728 -23.81 35.45 -8.02
N GLU A 729 -22.58 35.08 -8.34
CA GLU A 729 -21.61 34.43 -7.46
C GLU A 729 -21.49 35.15 -6.12
N GLY A 730 -21.43 34.37 -5.04
CA GLY A 730 -20.95 34.83 -3.75
C GLY A 730 -19.51 34.40 -3.57
N SER A 731 -18.58 35.35 -3.65
CA SER A 731 -17.31 35.25 -2.92
C SER A 731 -17.51 35.90 -1.56
N ALA A 732 -17.32 35.12 -0.49
CA ALA A 732 -17.19 35.66 0.85
C ALA A 732 -15.74 36.10 1.07
N SER A 733 -15.60 37.40 1.25
CA SER A 733 -14.44 38.12 1.74
C SER A 733 -14.18 37.84 3.24
N GLY A 734 -12.94 38.04 3.68
CA GLY A 734 -12.65 38.34 5.08
C GLY A 734 -11.38 37.67 5.63
N ILE A 735 -10.16 38.19 5.37
CA ILE A 735 -9.49 39.25 6.18
C ILE A 735 -8.95 38.64 7.50
N SER A 736 -7.66 38.63 7.85
CA SER A 736 -6.58 39.56 7.48
C SER A 736 -5.20 39.14 8.03
N ARG A 737 -4.15 39.58 7.32
CA ARG A 737 -2.92 40.28 7.82
C ARG A 737 -1.84 39.46 8.57
N VAL A 738 -0.53 39.69 8.39
CA VAL A 738 0.20 40.78 7.70
C VAL A 738 1.69 40.44 7.54
N GLU A 739 2.26 40.91 6.41
CA GLU A 739 3.63 41.46 6.20
C GLU A 739 4.86 40.54 6.41
N THR A 740 5.96 40.64 5.66
CA THR A 740 6.49 41.77 4.88
C THR A 740 7.60 41.29 3.92
N THR A 741 7.57 41.80 2.67
CA THR A 741 8.70 42.33 1.85
C THR A 741 9.95 41.48 1.59
N LEU A 742 10.56 41.46 0.40
CA LEU A 742 10.97 42.62 -0.38
C LEU A 742 11.27 42.24 -1.84
N ASP A 743 10.87 43.15 -2.73
CA ASP A 743 11.22 43.28 -4.15
C ASP A 743 12.74 43.37 -4.42
N THR A 744 13.21 42.97 -5.61
CA THR A 744 13.54 43.89 -6.72
C THR A 744 14.18 43.18 -7.93
N PRO A 745 14.14 43.79 -9.14
CA PRO A 745 13.78 43.08 -10.37
C PRO A 745 14.73 43.38 -11.56
N ARG A 746 14.18 43.22 -12.77
CA ARG A 746 14.61 43.68 -14.12
C ARG A 746 15.48 42.68 -14.91
N THR A 747 15.33 42.46 -16.21
CA THR A 747 14.59 43.02 -17.39
C THR A 747 15.09 42.14 -18.56
N ASP A 748 14.50 41.97 -19.74
CA ASP A 748 13.35 42.52 -20.43
C ASP A 748 13.14 41.65 -21.70
N ASP A 749 11.93 41.81 -22.25
CA ASP A 749 11.60 41.81 -23.68
C ASP A 749 11.57 40.52 -24.52
N GLY A 750 10.44 40.40 -25.23
CA GLY A 750 10.50 39.99 -26.63
C GLY A 750 9.38 39.11 -27.15
N ALA A 751 8.13 39.58 -27.04
CA ALA A 751 7.00 39.37 -27.94
C ALA A 751 7.01 38.23 -28.99
N GLY A 752 5.86 37.53 -29.06
CA GLY A 752 5.12 37.48 -30.33
C GLY A 752 4.74 36.11 -30.87
N THR A 753 3.50 35.70 -30.54
CA THR A 753 2.51 35.10 -31.47
C THR A 753 2.80 33.75 -32.15
N LYS A 754 2.18 32.69 -31.59
CA LYS A 754 1.21 31.71 -32.15
C LYS A 754 0.77 31.89 -33.64
N PRO A 755 0.16 30.88 -34.34
CA PRO A 755 -0.18 29.49 -33.92
C PRO A 755 -0.10 28.37 -35.01
N SER A 756 -0.33 27.13 -34.55
CA SER A 756 -1.18 26.06 -35.13
C SER A 756 -0.90 25.38 -36.49
N GLN A 757 -1.04 24.03 -36.42
CA GLN A 757 -1.54 23.10 -37.45
C GLN A 757 -0.59 22.88 -38.64
N SER A 758 -0.37 21.69 -39.19
CA SER A 758 -1.13 20.44 -39.23
C SER A 758 -0.21 19.32 -39.74
N SER A 759 -0.51 18.07 -39.36
CA SER A 759 -0.17 16.82 -40.06
C SER A 759 -0.62 16.87 -41.56
N PRO A 760 -0.41 15.87 -42.46
CA PRO A 760 -0.05 14.45 -42.19
C PRO A 760 0.74 13.71 -43.32
N LEU A 761 0.80 12.38 -43.16
CA LEU A 761 0.91 11.29 -44.15
C LEU A 761 2.31 11.00 -44.75
N CYS A 762 2.91 9.85 -44.39
CA CYS A 762 2.83 8.52 -45.07
C CYS A 762 3.70 8.48 -46.33
N ILE A 763 4.65 7.55 -46.49
CA ILE A 763 4.50 6.18 -47.01
C ILE A 763 5.93 5.58 -46.97
N VAL A 764 6.19 4.53 -46.16
CA VAL A 764 6.23 3.09 -46.51
C VAL A 764 7.51 2.65 -47.23
N GLN A 765 8.19 1.69 -46.57
CA GLN A 765 9.01 0.57 -47.08
C GLN A 765 10.21 0.94 -47.98
N THR A 766 11.37 0.29 -47.94
CA THR A 766 11.77 -1.07 -47.56
C THR A 766 13.32 -1.03 -47.53
N SER A 767 13.98 -1.82 -46.67
CA SER A 767 14.85 -2.96 -47.07
C SER A 767 15.85 -2.60 -48.19
N GLU A 768 17.15 -2.80 -48.03
CA GLU A 768 17.82 -4.05 -47.67
C GLU A 768 19.31 -3.75 -47.49
N ASP A 769 19.92 -4.50 -46.58
CA ASP A 769 21.27 -5.08 -46.58
C ASP A 769 22.40 -4.46 -47.41
N GLY A 770 23.51 -4.26 -46.70
CA GLY A 770 24.83 -4.04 -47.27
C GLY A 770 25.90 -4.25 -46.20
N SER A 771 26.28 -5.52 -46.02
CA SER A 771 27.42 -6.00 -45.24
C SER A 771 28.78 -5.56 -45.80
N GLU A 772 29.81 -5.83 -45.00
CA GLU A 772 31.27 -5.85 -45.29
C GLU A 772 32.03 -4.54 -45.02
N VAL A 773 32.88 -4.46 -43.99
CA VAL A 773 34.17 -5.15 -43.68
C VAL A 773 35.37 -4.30 -44.12
N ASN A 774 36.38 -4.31 -43.23
CA ASN A 774 37.75 -3.77 -43.29
C ASN A 774 37.92 -2.30 -42.92
N ASP A 775 38.52 -1.99 -41.76
CA ASP A 775 39.93 -2.20 -41.37
C ASP A 775 40.82 -1.12 -42.01
N ASN A 776 41.33 -0.22 -41.16
CA ASN A 776 42.63 0.42 -41.33
C ASN A 776 43.01 1.25 -40.09
N SER A 777 44.13 0.82 -39.54
CA SER A 777 45.11 1.52 -38.71
C SER A 777 45.53 2.88 -39.27
N GLU A 778 45.83 3.83 -38.38
CA GLU A 778 47.18 4.44 -38.17
C GLU A 778 47.08 5.86 -37.55
N GLU A 779 47.87 6.01 -36.48
CA GLU A 779 48.69 7.17 -36.11
C GLU A 779 48.07 8.58 -36.00
N ARG A 780 48.12 9.14 -34.79
CA ARG A 780 49.02 10.28 -34.53
C ARG A 780 49.26 10.56 -33.04
N GLU A 781 50.55 10.51 -32.74
CA GLU A 781 51.33 10.99 -31.61
C GLU A 781 51.18 12.50 -31.36
N TYR A 782 51.27 12.95 -30.09
CA TYR A 782 52.18 14.01 -29.60
C TYR A 782 52.03 14.23 -28.08
N GLN A 783 53.10 13.88 -27.34
CA GLN A 783 53.82 14.60 -26.27
C GLN A 783 53.08 15.29 -25.10
N GLU A 784 53.63 15.46 -23.89
CA GLU A 784 54.74 14.94 -23.08
C GLU A 784 54.71 15.86 -21.82
N THR A 785 54.85 15.34 -20.60
CA THR A 785 55.58 16.04 -19.51
C THR A 785 55.81 15.11 -18.31
N SER A 786 56.93 14.41 -18.39
CA SER A 786 58.01 14.23 -17.39
C SER A 786 57.75 14.41 -15.88
N ALA A 787 58.05 13.35 -15.10
CA ALA A 787 58.83 13.42 -13.87
C ALA A 787 59.56 12.09 -13.60
N VAL A 788 60.78 12.19 -13.08
CA VAL A 788 61.92 11.28 -13.22
C VAL A 788 62.19 10.45 -11.95
N SER A 789 62.29 9.13 -12.15
CA SER A 789 63.31 8.17 -11.67
C SER A 789 63.81 8.14 -10.22
N THR A 790 63.82 6.93 -9.64
CA THR A 790 65.09 6.19 -9.35
C THR A 790 64.80 4.68 -9.25
N GLY A 791 65.68 3.90 -9.87
CA GLY A 791 65.49 2.49 -10.18
C GLY A 791 66.22 1.51 -9.27
N VAL A 792 65.87 0.26 -9.56
CA VAL A 792 66.20 -1.04 -8.97
C VAL A 792 67.61 -1.52 -9.36
N VAL A 793 68.19 -2.42 -8.54
CA VAL A 793 69.20 -3.40 -8.97
C VAL A 793 68.83 -4.79 -8.42
N SER A 794 68.68 -5.77 -9.32
CA SER A 794 68.69 -7.24 -9.07
C SER A 794 70.11 -7.80 -9.31
N PRO A 795 70.43 -9.07 -8.96
CA PRO A 795 70.38 -10.17 -9.96
C PRO A 795 69.98 -11.57 -9.37
N LEU A 796 69.20 -12.40 -10.09
CA LEU A 796 69.58 -13.62 -10.86
C LEU A 796 70.33 -14.73 -10.09
N GLU A 797 69.80 -15.96 -10.05
CA GLU A 797 70.36 -17.13 -10.77
C GLU A 797 69.50 -18.42 -10.67
N GLN A 798 69.76 -19.32 -11.63
CA GLN A 798 68.95 -20.41 -12.14
C GLN A 798 69.17 -21.80 -11.48
N SER A 799 68.25 -22.68 -11.87
CA SER A 799 68.11 -24.14 -11.72
C SER A 799 69.33 -25.06 -11.81
N GLU A 800 69.24 -26.20 -11.11
CA GLU A 800 69.75 -27.50 -11.57
C GLU A 800 68.73 -28.62 -11.34
N GLN A 801 68.50 -29.43 -12.38
CA GLN A 801 67.76 -30.69 -12.39
C GLN A 801 68.66 -31.86 -11.96
N ALA A 802 68.11 -32.85 -11.26
CA ALA A 802 68.55 -34.25 -11.38
C ALA A 802 67.39 -35.22 -11.13
N SER A 803 67.27 -36.17 -12.05
CA SER A 803 66.28 -37.24 -12.15
C SER A 803 66.69 -38.50 -11.37
N SER A 804 65.72 -39.30 -10.92
CA SER A 804 65.70 -40.75 -11.19
C SER A 804 64.38 -41.40 -10.78
N SER A 805 63.87 -42.20 -11.70
CA SER A 805 62.70 -43.07 -11.64
C SER A 805 63.08 -44.48 -11.19
N VAL A 806 62.31 -45.11 -10.30
CA VAL A 806 62.10 -46.58 -10.28
C VAL A 806 60.72 -46.91 -9.72
N ALA A 807 59.95 -47.69 -10.47
CA ALA A 807 58.81 -48.51 -10.04
C ALA A 807 59.10 -49.96 -10.52
N PRO A 808 58.23 -50.98 -10.33
CA PRO A 808 57.42 -51.40 -9.18
C PRO A 808 57.68 -52.90 -8.82
N HIS A 809 57.06 -53.46 -7.76
CA HIS A 809 56.83 -54.91 -7.68
C HIS A 809 55.52 -55.28 -6.96
N GLN A 810 54.91 -56.33 -7.50
CA GLN A 810 53.58 -56.93 -7.30
C GLN A 810 53.43 -57.86 -6.08
N ALA A 811 52.15 -58.14 -5.79
CA ALA A 811 51.52 -59.38 -5.26
C ALA A 811 51.72 -59.68 -3.75
N ASP A 812 50.73 -60.14 -2.99
CA ASP A 812 49.72 -61.15 -3.33
C ASP A 812 48.50 -61.15 -2.37
N ASP A 813 47.38 -61.61 -2.94
CA ASP A 813 46.16 -62.28 -2.45
C ASP A 813 45.71 -62.30 -0.97
N GLY A 814 44.38 -62.13 -0.78
CA GLY A 814 43.69 -62.48 0.47
C GLY A 814 42.16 -62.25 0.52
N ARG A 815 41.40 -63.16 -0.12
CA ARG A 815 39.93 -63.42 -0.08
C ARG A 815 39.02 -62.88 1.07
N ILE A 816 37.82 -62.45 0.64
CA ILE A 816 36.48 -62.32 1.30
C ILE A 816 36.03 -63.72 1.85
N PRO A 817 35.06 -63.96 2.80
CA PRO A 817 33.81 -63.20 3.07
C PRO A 817 33.18 -63.15 4.50
N GLY A 818 32.23 -62.23 4.68
CA GLY A 818 30.94 -62.53 5.36
C GLY A 818 30.73 -62.00 6.79
N PRO A 819 29.45 -61.95 7.24
CA PRO A 819 28.89 -60.80 7.98
C PRO A 819 28.51 -61.09 9.45
N ALA A 820 28.30 -60.02 10.23
CA ALA A 820 27.40 -59.95 11.39
C ALA A 820 26.99 -58.49 11.62
#